data_AF-A0A661LLR2-F1
#
_entry.id   AF-A0A661LLR2-F1
#
_cell.length_a   1.000
_cell.length_b   1.000
_cell.length_c   1.000
_cell.angle_alpha   90.00
_cell.angle_beta   90.00
_cell.angle_gamma   90.00
#
_symmetry.space_group_name_H-M   'P 1'
#
loop_
_entity.id
_entity.type
_entity.pdbx_description
1 polymer ?
#
loop_
_entity_poly.entity_id
_entity_poly.type
_entity_poly.pdbx_seq_one_letter_code
_entity_poly.pdbx_strand_id
1 'polypeptide(L)'
;NPEVQIEIPERTLREYGLTLAQVSEIVRRASLDLPAGRIKEQGRELLVRTKGRRYHAPEFRNIVVISRPDGSRVTLGQIAEVKDGFEDQDLRTRFQGKPAAIILVYRVAEQSALKVAAAVKRYVDRIRPTLPAGVSIDLYQDRSEILWSRIRLLLKNMSIGLALVGILLGLFLNLKLAFWVALGIPISFAAGLMCFPQLDVSINMISLFAFIMVLGIVVDDAIVIGENVFRKRQRLEDPLRASIEGTLEVGRPVIFSVLTTVAAFWPLLLGSGIMGKFMRNIPIVVIIVLLGSLTEALLILPAHLARSKFNAGGNANKTRKEIISKALNWVISEPYRKILNYCLRWRYASAAVALTLLLLATGLWTGRIIKFTLFPKVESDVLMCNLTMPAGTPLTKTQQMVKYLEDSAILALGEAEKERPKGSPPLLRYMASLIGAQMAGHGPRAGSADTGGNLAQIFIQLLGEEQRKISATKLLNLWRKKAGPIPEAESLTFRAEFFSPGNPIEVHLSLDDEQMLKRAVEDLKRELREYPGVYDINDSFIPGKKEIRIKLRPQGRDLGFNLKDLAQQVRFAFYGAEAMRFERDEDEVKVMVRYPEEQRSLESTLMHMRLRSPTGHEVPFSEVAQINIARGYSSIERAQRRRVIKVTADVDEEVANAHEIRSYLQGEFLPTLKNLYPGLRYSTEGAGKEEHESLSDVINGFLIALLAIYALLAIPLRSFSQPFVIMLAVPFSLVGAVVGHLVMGLNLSLLSLFGMVGLAGVAVNDSLVLVDAINRLRSEGRSLWEAVVMAGSLRFRPIVLTSVTTFAGLMPLILEKSFQAKFLIPMAVSLGFGVLFATGVTLIVIPCGYLILNDIKGLVRVKEKGI
;
A
#
# COMPACT_ATOMS: atom_id res chain seq x y z
N ASN A 1 -24.43 15.58 18.10
CA ASN A 1 -25.48 16.51 17.63
C ASN A 1 -26.15 17.15 18.83
N PRO A 2 -26.47 18.45 18.81
CA PRO A 2 -27.23 19.08 19.89
C PRO A 2 -28.66 18.53 19.97
N GLU A 3 -29.20 18.42 21.18
CA GLU A 3 -30.59 18.02 21.40
C GLU A 3 -31.20 18.74 22.62
N VAL A 4 -32.50 18.99 22.59
CA VAL A 4 -33.27 19.41 23.76
C VAL A 4 -33.83 18.15 24.43
N GLN A 5 -33.44 17.92 25.67
CA GLN A 5 -33.81 16.76 26.47
C GLN A 5 -34.92 17.16 27.44
N ILE A 6 -36.07 16.50 27.34
CA ILE A 6 -37.19 16.61 28.27
C ILE A 6 -37.29 15.28 29.03
N GLU A 7 -36.77 15.26 30.25
CA GLU A 7 -36.64 14.06 31.08
C GLU A 7 -37.72 14.05 32.15
N ILE A 8 -38.60 13.04 32.12
CA ILE A 8 -39.79 12.95 32.97
C ILE A 8 -39.76 11.64 33.75
N PRO A 9 -39.65 11.68 35.09
CA PRO A 9 -39.69 10.46 35.90
C PRO A 9 -41.01 9.69 35.71
N GLU A 10 -40.93 8.36 35.66
CA GLU A 10 -42.13 7.53 35.51
C GLU A 10 -43.19 7.80 36.59
N ARG A 11 -42.76 8.01 37.83
CA ARG A 11 -43.64 8.32 38.96
C ARG A 11 -44.46 9.58 38.69
N THR A 12 -43.84 10.63 38.16
CA THR A 12 -44.50 11.90 37.86
C THR A 12 -45.53 11.74 36.74
N LEU A 13 -45.21 10.97 35.70
CA LEU A 13 -46.20 10.64 34.65
C LEU A 13 -47.43 9.94 35.21
N ARG A 14 -47.25 9.04 36.19
CA ARG A 14 -48.35 8.34 36.85
C ARG A 14 -49.18 9.26 37.75
N GLU A 15 -48.53 10.08 38.58
CA GLU A 15 -49.20 11.06 39.46
C GLU A 15 -50.12 12.00 38.68
N TYR A 16 -49.73 12.36 37.46
CA TYR A 16 -50.48 13.26 36.59
C TYR A 16 -51.32 12.56 35.51
N GLY A 17 -51.32 11.22 35.45
CA GLY A 17 -52.12 10.48 34.48
C GLY A 17 -51.64 10.60 33.02
N LEU A 18 -50.37 10.95 32.79
CA LEU A 18 -49.78 11.25 31.49
C LEU A 18 -48.96 10.08 30.91
N THR A 19 -48.71 10.13 29.61
CA THR A 19 -47.76 9.29 28.90
C THR A 19 -46.71 10.15 28.19
N LEU A 20 -45.53 9.59 27.95
CA LEU A 20 -44.48 10.28 27.16
C LEU A 20 -44.97 10.67 25.76
N ALA A 21 -45.82 9.84 25.14
CA ALA A 21 -46.44 10.13 23.85
C ALA A 21 -47.35 11.38 23.91
N GLN A 22 -48.19 11.49 24.94
CA GLN A 22 -49.04 12.66 25.14
C GLN A 22 -48.22 13.92 25.41
N VAL A 23 -47.17 13.84 26.23
CA VAL A 23 -46.31 15.00 26.50
C VAL A 23 -45.58 15.43 25.22
N SER A 24 -45.05 14.49 24.45
CA SER A 24 -44.44 14.75 23.15
C SER A 24 -45.40 15.44 22.17
N GLU A 25 -46.65 14.99 22.12
CA GLU A 25 -47.72 15.62 21.33
C GLU A 25 -48.02 17.06 21.78
N ILE A 26 -48.12 17.28 23.10
CA ILE A 26 -48.36 18.61 23.68
C ILE A 26 -47.22 19.56 23.33
N VAL A 27 -45.97 19.11 23.48
CA VAL A 27 -44.78 19.89 23.13
C VAL A 27 -44.80 20.26 21.64
N ARG A 28 -45.13 19.29 20.77
CA ARG A 28 -45.23 19.52 19.32
C ARG A 28 -46.28 20.58 18.96
N ARG A 29 -47.44 20.54 19.60
CA ARG A 29 -48.53 21.52 19.37
C ARG A 29 -48.21 22.90 19.93
N ALA A 30 -47.53 22.97 21.07
CA ALA A 30 -47.17 24.22 21.72
C ALA A 30 -46.06 24.99 20.98
N SER A 31 -45.21 24.29 20.23
CA SER A 31 -44.08 24.85 19.48
C SER A 31 -44.38 24.95 17.97
N LEU A 32 -45.51 25.57 17.62
CA LEU A 32 -45.97 25.73 16.24
C LEU A 32 -45.44 27.01 15.58
N ASP A 33 -44.95 26.90 14.35
CA ASP A 33 -44.74 28.04 13.44
C ASP A 33 -45.50 27.75 12.15
N LEU A 34 -46.58 28.48 11.91
CA LEU A 34 -47.50 28.20 10.80
C LEU A 34 -47.79 29.49 10.00
N PRO A 35 -47.50 29.52 8.69
CA PRO A 35 -47.92 30.62 7.83
C PRO A 35 -49.44 30.57 7.62
N ALA A 36 -50.10 31.72 7.82
CA ALA A 36 -51.54 31.88 7.67
C ALA A 36 -51.94 32.61 6.37
N GLY A 37 -50.94 32.92 5.51
CA GLY A 37 -51.14 33.54 4.21
C GLY A 37 -50.69 35.00 4.18
N ARG A 38 -51.34 35.81 3.34
CA ARG A 38 -50.99 37.20 3.09
C ARG A 38 -52.23 38.06 2.91
N ILE A 39 -52.20 39.26 3.48
CA ILE A 39 -53.21 40.30 3.26
C ILE A 39 -52.62 41.29 2.24
N LYS A 40 -53.29 41.46 1.10
CA LYS A 40 -52.90 42.42 0.06
C LYS A 40 -53.81 43.63 0.13
N GLU A 41 -53.27 44.76 0.57
CA GLU A 41 -53.94 46.07 0.51
C GLU A 41 -53.31 46.92 -0.61
N GLN A 42 -54.02 47.96 -1.07
CA GLN A 42 -53.45 48.90 -2.05
C GLN A 42 -52.19 49.56 -1.45
N GLY A 43 -51.03 49.18 -1.97
CA GLY A 43 -49.72 49.71 -1.57
C GLY A 43 -48.92 48.89 -0.54
N ARG A 44 -49.46 47.81 0.04
CA ARG A 44 -48.69 46.92 0.94
C ARG A 44 -49.19 45.47 0.96
N GLU A 45 -48.25 44.55 1.13
CA GLU A 45 -48.51 43.12 1.35
C GLU A 45 -48.03 42.74 2.75
N LEU A 46 -48.96 42.31 3.61
CA LEU A 46 -48.68 41.89 4.98
C LEU A 46 -48.72 40.36 5.06
N LEU A 47 -47.61 39.76 5.47
CA LEU A 47 -47.54 38.31 5.74
C LEU A 47 -48.17 38.01 7.10
N VAL A 48 -49.15 37.10 7.11
CA VAL A 48 -49.79 36.63 8.34
C VAL A 48 -49.16 35.31 8.74
N ARG A 49 -48.62 35.22 9.95
CA ARG A 49 -48.01 33.99 10.49
C ARG A 49 -48.22 33.89 11.99
N THR A 50 -48.40 32.67 12.49
CA THR A 50 -48.47 32.38 13.92
C THR A 50 -47.09 31.93 14.39
N LYS A 51 -46.44 32.77 15.20
CA LYS A 51 -45.13 32.48 15.80
C LYS A 51 -45.29 31.96 17.23
N GLY A 52 -45.19 30.64 17.40
CA GLY A 52 -45.18 29.97 18.71
C GLY A 52 -44.00 29.04 18.95
N ARG A 53 -43.10 28.87 17.96
CA ARG A 53 -41.96 27.95 18.06
C ARG A 53 -41.01 28.32 19.20
N ARG A 54 -40.50 27.29 19.86
CA ARG A 54 -39.56 27.33 20.99
C ARG A 54 -38.22 26.78 20.52
N TYR A 55 -37.12 27.43 20.90
CA TYR A 55 -35.78 27.10 20.40
C TYR A 55 -34.82 26.65 21.49
N HIS A 56 -34.98 27.12 22.73
CA HIS A 56 -34.08 26.81 23.84
C HIS A 56 -34.82 26.13 24.99
N ALA A 57 -34.12 25.26 25.73
CA ALA A 57 -34.67 24.50 26.85
C ALA A 57 -35.51 25.33 27.84
N PRO A 58 -35.12 26.56 28.26
CA PRO A 58 -35.93 27.38 29.16
C PRO A 58 -37.32 27.72 28.62
N GLU A 59 -37.46 27.87 27.30
CA GLU A 59 -38.72 28.25 26.68
C GLU A 59 -39.72 27.08 26.66
N PHE A 60 -39.22 25.84 26.59
CA PHE A 60 -40.03 24.62 26.69
C PHE A 60 -40.58 24.40 28.10
N ARG A 61 -39.89 24.89 29.15
CA ARG A 61 -40.34 24.74 30.56
C ARG A 61 -41.71 25.37 30.81
N ASN A 62 -42.05 26.43 30.08
CA ASN A 62 -43.30 27.17 30.23
C ASN A 62 -44.50 26.55 29.48
N ILE A 63 -44.31 25.44 28.78
CA ILE A 63 -45.40 24.75 28.08
C ILE A 63 -46.39 24.21 29.11
N VAL A 64 -47.66 24.58 28.98
CA VAL A 64 -48.73 24.05 29.83
C VAL A 64 -49.06 22.63 29.38
N VAL A 65 -48.90 21.66 30.27
CA VAL A 65 -49.14 20.24 30.01
C VAL A 65 -50.53 19.82 30.47
N ILE A 66 -51.01 20.39 31.58
CA ILE A 66 -52.36 20.16 32.08
C ILE A 66 -53.00 21.51 32.36
N SER A 67 -54.25 21.68 31.90
CA SER A 67 -55.10 22.80 32.25
C SER A 67 -56.41 22.24 32.80
N ARG A 68 -56.74 22.57 34.06
CA ARG A 68 -57.98 22.15 34.70
C ARG A 68 -59.08 23.20 34.54
N PRO A 69 -60.37 22.84 34.67
CA PRO A 69 -61.49 23.77 34.57
C PRO A 69 -61.49 24.88 35.64
N ASP A 70 -60.85 24.62 36.78
CA ASP A 70 -60.66 25.58 37.88
C ASP A 70 -59.59 26.66 37.59
N GLY A 71 -58.98 26.63 36.41
CA GLY A 71 -57.93 27.56 35.99
C GLY A 71 -56.52 27.17 36.45
N SER A 72 -56.37 26.10 37.25
CA SER A 72 -55.05 25.60 37.65
C SER A 72 -54.32 24.98 36.45
N ARG A 73 -53.00 25.25 36.37
CA ARG A 73 -52.15 24.84 35.25
C ARG A 73 -50.90 24.15 35.77
N VAL A 74 -50.51 23.07 35.11
CA VAL A 74 -49.23 22.39 35.33
C VAL A 74 -48.36 22.62 34.11
N THR A 75 -47.16 23.13 34.33
CA THR A 75 -46.18 23.42 33.27
C THR A 75 -45.17 22.30 33.13
N LEU A 76 -44.51 22.21 31.99
CA LEU A 76 -43.52 21.17 31.71
C LEU A 76 -42.36 21.23 32.70
N GLY A 77 -41.91 22.43 33.07
CA GLY A 77 -40.84 22.62 34.06
C GLY A 77 -41.19 22.18 35.48
N GLN A 78 -42.47 21.94 35.79
CA GLN A 78 -42.89 21.39 37.09
C GLN A 78 -42.87 19.86 37.14
N ILE A 79 -42.87 19.20 35.97
CA ILE A 79 -42.95 17.74 35.87
C ILE A 79 -41.73 17.11 35.20
N ALA A 80 -40.92 17.90 34.50
CA ALA A 80 -39.79 17.46 33.70
C ALA A 80 -38.55 18.29 33.97
N GLU A 81 -37.38 17.65 33.91
CA GLU A 81 -36.12 18.35 33.73
C GLU A 81 -35.93 18.63 32.24
N VAL A 82 -35.79 19.91 31.89
CA VAL A 82 -35.58 20.35 30.50
C VAL A 82 -34.22 21.00 30.37
N LYS A 83 -33.33 20.38 29.58
CA LYS A 83 -31.95 20.81 29.36
C LYS A 83 -31.56 20.79 27.89
N ASP A 84 -30.74 21.75 27.49
CA ASP A 84 -30.01 21.73 26.23
C ASP A 84 -28.78 20.85 26.43
N GLY A 85 -28.63 19.82 25.60
CA GLY A 85 -27.55 18.86 25.69
C GLY A 85 -27.10 18.39 24.31
N PHE A 86 -26.44 17.24 24.29
CA PHE A 86 -26.04 16.55 23.06
C PHE A 86 -26.66 15.16 23.05
N GLU A 87 -26.83 14.62 21.85
CA GLU A 87 -27.17 13.23 21.61
C GLU A 87 -26.21 12.31 22.38
N ASP A 88 -26.78 11.33 23.06
CA ASP A 88 -26.06 10.33 23.84
C ASP A 88 -25.33 9.35 22.91
N GLN A 89 -24.11 9.71 22.52
CA GLN A 89 -23.23 8.91 21.70
C GLN A 89 -22.04 8.40 22.51
N ASP A 90 -21.79 7.09 22.41
CA ASP A 90 -20.61 6.44 22.94
C ASP A 90 -19.36 6.77 22.09
N LEU A 91 -18.97 8.04 21.98
CA LEU A 91 -17.79 8.45 21.22
C LEU A 91 -16.99 9.50 21.99
N ARG A 92 -15.73 9.19 22.26
CA ARG A 92 -14.77 10.11 22.91
C ARG A 92 -13.47 10.08 22.13
N THR A 93 -12.95 11.26 21.80
CA THR A 93 -11.67 11.40 21.12
C THR A 93 -10.67 12.13 22.03
N ARG A 94 -9.44 11.64 22.05
CA ARG A 94 -8.31 12.22 22.80
C ARG A 94 -7.16 12.50 21.86
N PHE A 95 -6.49 13.63 22.06
CA PHE A 95 -5.24 13.98 21.39
C PHE A 95 -4.23 14.43 22.44
N GLN A 96 -3.06 13.78 22.46
CA GLN A 96 -2.03 13.98 23.49
C GLN A 96 -2.57 13.89 24.93
N GLY A 97 -3.46 12.93 25.17
CA GLY A 97 -4.07 12.70 26.49
C GLY A 97 -5.15 13.72 26.91
N LYS A 98 -5.48 14.71 26.07
CA LYS A 98 -6.54 15.70 26.31
C LYS A 98 -7.76 15.41 25.43
N PRO A 99 -9.00 15.73 25.87
CA PRO A 99 -10.18 15.67 25.00
C PRO A 99 -9.97 16.51 23.75
N ALA A 100 -10.31 15.97 22.58
CA ALA A 100 -10.10 16.64 21.31
C ALA A 100 -11.20 16.32 20.31
N ALA A 101 -11.36 17.20 19.31
CA ALA A 101 -12.14 16.92 18.11
C ALA A 101 -11.18 16.80 16.92
N ILE A 102 -11.35 15.78 16.09
CA ILE A 102 -10.55 15.59 14.87
C ILE A 102 -11.33 16.13 13.70
N ILE A 103 -10.75 17.09 12.98
CA ILE A 103 -11.31 17.65 11.75
C ILE A 103 -10.54 17.07 10.58
N LEU A 104 -11.23 16.30 9.73
CA LEU A 104 -10.65 15.70 8.53
C LEU A 104 -10.91 16.61 7.32
N VAL A 105 -9.84 17.11 6.72
CA VAL A 105 -9.93 17.95 5.52
C VAL A 105 -9.62 17.12 4.27
N TYR A 106 -10.59 17.03 3.38
CA TYR A 106 -10.44 16.33 2.10
C TYR A 106 -10.30 17.33 0.94
N ARG A 107 -9.50 16.98 -0.06
CA ARG A 107 -9.46 17.67 -1.35
C ARG A 107 -10.66 17.24 -2.20
N VAL A 108 -11.20 18.15 -3.01
CA VAL A 108 -12.31 17.83 -3.94
C VAL A 108 -11.77 17.63 -5.35
N ALA A 109 -12.19 16.56 -6.03
CA ALA A 109 -11.85 16.25 -7.43
C ALA A 109 -10.34 16.32 -7.75
N GLU A 110 -9.91 17.20 -8.65
CA GLU A 110 -8.53 17.35 -9.13
C GLU A 110 -7.72 18.41 -8.37
N GLN A 111 -8.24 18.90 -7.22
CA GLN A 111 -7.50 19.88 -6.42
C GLN A 111 -6.14 19.34 -5.97
N SER A 112 -5.11 20.20 -6.07
CA SER A 112 -3.77 19.88 -5.60
C SER A 112 -3.74 19.76 -4.07
N ALA A 113 -3.32 18.60 -3.57
CA ALA A 113 -3.16 18.35 -2.13
C ALA A 113 -2.20 19.36 -1.47
N LEU A 114 -1.14 19.78 -2.17
CA LEU A 114 -0.18 20.79 -1.67
C LEU A 114 -0.84 22.16 -1.50
N LYS A 115 -1.69 22.57 -2.47
CA LYS A 115 -2.41 23.85 -2.39
C LYS A 115 -3.45 23.85 -1.27
N VAL A 116 -4.20 22.76 -1.12
CA VAL A 116 -5.20 22.59 -0.05
C VAL A 116 -4.52 22.63 1.32
N ALA A 117 -3.46 21.85 1.53
CA ALA A 117 -2.73 21.85 2.80
C ALA A 117 -2.13 23.23 3.13
N ALA A 118 -1.58 23.94 2.14
CA ALA A 118 -1.09 25.31 2.33
C ALA A 118 -2.21 26.32 2.67
N ALA A 119 -3.43 26.12 2.17
CA ALA A 119 -4.59 26.94 2.54
C ALA A 119 -5.04 26.63 3.98
N VAL A 120 -5.10 25.36 4.37
CA VAL A 120 -5.43 24.93 5.74
C VAL A 120 -4.40 25.44 6.74
N LYS A 121 -3.10 25.29 6.47
CA LYS A 121 -2.01 25.82 7.32
C LYS A 121 -2.18 27.32 7.57
N ARG A 122 -2.36 28.11 6.51
CA ARG A 122 -2.62 29.55 6.60
C ARG A 122 -3.88 29.88 7.40
N TYR A 123 -4.95 29.10 7.24
CA TYR A 123 -6.18 29.28 8.01
C TYR A 123 -5.95 29.02 9.51
N VAL A 124 -5.24 27.93 9.84
CA VAL A 124 -4.89 27.56 11.22
C VAL A 124 -4.01 28.62 11.87
N ASP A 125 -2.98 29.10 11.16
CA ASP A 125 -2.10 30.16 11.67
C ASP A 125 -2.86 31.47 11.94
N ARG A 126 -3.89 31.77 11.15
CA ARG A 126 -4.74 32.96 11.31
C ARG A 126 -5.70 32.85 12.50
N ILE A 127 -6.30 31.69 12.73
CA ILE A 127 -7.30 31.50 13.81
C ILE A 127 -6.65 31.17 15.16
N ARG A 128 -5.45 30.60 15.18
CA ARG A 128 -4.72 30.25 16.40
C ARG A 128 -4.67 31.39 17.45
N PRO A 129 -4.41 32.66 17.12
CA PRO A 129 -4.44 33.75 18.10
C PRO A 129 -5.85 34.19 18.55
N THR A 130 -6.92 33.83 17.83
CA THR A 130 -8.31 34.19 18.18
C THR A 130 -9.03 33.13 19.01
N LEU A 131 -8.35 32.02 19.34
CA LEU A 131 -8.94 30.93 20.11
C LEU A 131 -9.14 31.32 21.59
N PRO A 132 -10.22 30.88 22.25
CA PRO A 132 -10.42 31.06 23.68
C PRO A 132 -9.33 30.39 24.52
N ALA A 133 -9.12 30.89 25.74
CA ALA A 133 -8.21 30.27 26.69
C ALA A 133 -8.58 28.78 26.92
N GLY A 134 -7.58 27.89 26.82
CA GLY A 134 -7.76 26.44 26.99
C GLY A 134 -8.05 25.65 25.70
N VAL A 135 -8.26 26.32 24.56
CA VAL A 135 -8.45 25.67 23.25
C VAL A 135 -7.17 25.81 22.42
N SER A 136 -6.61 24.68 21.97
CA SER A 136 -5.46 24.65 21.07
C SER A 136 -5.80 23.90 19.78
N ILE A 137 -5.22 24.36 18.67
CA ILE A 137 -5.35 23.72 17.36
C ILE A 137 -3.97 23.28 16.87
N ASP A 138 -3.87 21.99 16.53
CA ASP A 138 -2.67 21.38 15.97
C ASP A 138 -2.99 20.62 14.69
N LEU A 139 -1.99 20.55 13.82
CA LEU A 139 -2.07 19.80 12.57
C LEU A 139 -1.55 18.39 12.80
N TYR A 140 -2.39 17.41 12.48
CA TYR A 140 -2.10 15.99 12.61
C TYR A 140 -2.25 15.31 11.24
N GLN A 141 -1.35 14.37 10.92
CA GLN A 141 -1.37 13.58 9.67
C GLN A 141 -1.46 14.40 8.36
N ASP A 142 -0.61 15.41 8.18
CA ASP A 142 -0.53 16.13 6.91
C ASP A 142 0.10 15.28 5.79
N ARG A 143 -0.75 14.71 4.93
CA ARG A 143 -0.32 13.91 3.76
C ARG A 143 0.43 14.72 2.70
N SER A 144 0.33 16.05 2.71
CA SER A 144 1.05 16.91 1.77
C SER A 144 2.56 16.85 2.01
N GLU A 145 3.00 16.64 3.25
CA GLU A 145 4.42 16.49 3.59
C GLU A 145 5.02 15.23 2.98
N ILE A 146 4.26 14.12 3.02
CA ILE A 146 4.62 12.87 2.36
C ILE A 146 4.74 13.07 0.85
N LEU A 147 3.76 13.72 0.22
CA LEU A 147 3.79 13.99 -1.22
C LEU A 147 4.99 14.88 -1.60
N TRP A 148 5.27 15.92 -0.82
CA TRP A 148 6.38 16.83 -1.08
C TRP A 148 7.74 16.16 -0.89
N SER A 149 7.87 15.34 0.15
CA SER A 149 9.06 14.53 0.39
C SER A 149 9.34 13.59 -0.79
N ARG A 150 8.30 12.94 -1.35
CA ARG A 150 8.41 12.09 -2.55
C ARG A 150 8.89 12.83 -3.79
N ILE A 151 8.32 14.01 -4.06
CA ILE A 151 8.75 14.85 -5.21
C ILE A 151 10.21 15.28 -5.05
N ARG A 152 10.62 15.65 -3.83
CA ARG A 152 12.00 16.03 -3.56
C ARG A 152 12.96 14.86 -3.71
N LEU A 153 12.60 13.68 -3.20
CA LEU A 153 13.36 12.46 -3.36
C LEU A 153 13.53 12.13 -4.84
N LEU A 154 12.47 12.28 -5.64
CA LEU A 154 12.53 12.10 -7.10
C LEU A 154 13.55 12.98 -7.76
N LEU A 155 13.41 14.29 -7.57
CA LEU A 155 14.27 15.27 -8.22
C LEU A 155 15.71 15.07 -7.78
N LYS A 156 15.94 14.76 -6.50
CA LYS A 156 17.26 14.46 -5.96
C LYS A 156 17.86 13.22 -6.61
N ASN A 157 17.20 12.06 -6.58
CA ASN A 157 17.76 10.81 -7.10
C ASN A 157 17.94 10.84 -8.62
N MET A 158 16.99 11.43 -9.34
CA MET A 158 17.10 11.63 -10.79
C MET A 158 18.26 12.56 -11.13
N SER A 159 18.44 13.67 -10.40
CA SER A 159 19.56 14.59 -10.65
C SER A 159 20.91 13.97 -10.34
N ILE A 160 21.04 13.19 -9.26
CA ILE A 160 22.27 12.48 -8.90
C ILE A 160 22.55 11.39 -9.95
N GLY A 161 21.55 10.60 -10.33
CA GLY A 161 21.69 9.58 -11.37
C GLY A 161 22.11 10.18 -12.70
N LEU A 162 21.45 11.25 -13.15
CA LEU A 162 21.79 11.96 -14.38
C LEU A 162 23.21 12.56 -14.32
N ALA A 163 23.62 13.11 -13.19
CA ALA A 163 24.96 13.63 -13.00
C ALA A 163 26.01 12.51 -13.04
N LEU A 164 25.78 11.38 -12.37
CA LEU A 164 26.68 10.22 -12.38
C LEU A 164 26.83 9.65 -13.79
N VAL A 165 25.72 9.46 -14.50
CA VAL A 165 25.70 9.04 -15.90
C VAL A 165 26.46 10.04 -16.78
N GLY A 166 26.17 11.33 -16.65
CA GLY A 166 26.85 12.39 -17.42
C GLY A 166 28.36 12.44 -17.16
N ILE A 167 28.80 12.26 -15.91
CA ILE A 167 30.21 12.18 -15.54
C ILE A 167 30.87 10.95 -16.17
N LEU A 168 30.24 9.78 -16.07
CA LEU A 168 30.76 8.54 -16.68
C LEU A 168 30.87 8.68 -18.20
N LEU A 169 29.81 9.13 -18.88
CA LEU A 169 29.85 9.39 -20.31
C LEU A 169 30.93 10.41 -20.68
N GLY A 170 31.10 11.48 -19.89
CA GLY A 170 32.15 12.48 -20.10
C GLY A 170 33.58 11.94 -19.96
N LEU A 171 33.78 10.91 -19.12
CA LEU A 171 35.05 10.22 -18.94
C LEU A 171 35.39 9.30 -20.12
N PHE A 172 34.40 8.60 -20.67
CA PHE A 172 34.61 7.57 -21.71
C PHE A 172 34.41 8.07 -23.15
N LEU A 173 33.56 9.09 -23.37
CA LEU A 173 33.16 9.59 -24.69
C LEU A 173 33.66 11.02 -24.97
N ASN A 174 33.45 11.48 -26.20
CA ASN A 174 33.61 12.91 -26.51
C ASN A 174 32.63 13.73 -25.66
N LEU A 175 33.04 14.89 -25.12
CA LEU A 175 32.19 15.67 -24.21
C LEU A 175 30.90 16.15 -24.91
N LYS A 176 30.98 16.45 -26.23
CA LYS A 176 29.81 16.81 -27.03
C LYS A 176 28.92 15.60 -27.29
N LEU A 177 29.49 14.42 -27.53
CA LEU A 177 28.72 13.18 -27.68
C LEU A 177 28.01 12.82 -26.38
N ALA A 178 28.74 12.83 -25.26
CA ALA A 178 28.22 12.60 -23.92
C ALA A 178 27.10 13.60 -23.56
N PHE A 179 27.24 14.87 -23.93
CA PHE A 179 26.20 15.89 -23.72
C PHE A 179 24.91 15.56 -24.48
N TRP A 180 25.00 15.22 -25.77
CA TRP A 180 23.81 14.89 -26.56
C TRP A 180 23.14 13.60 -26.09
N VAL A 181 23.93 12.58 -25.77
CA VAL A 181 23.41 11.31 -25.20
C VAL A 181 22.74 11.56 -23.83
N ALA A 182 23.35 12.37 -22.96
CA ALA A 182 22.76 12.72 -21.67
C ALA A 182 21.50 13.59 -21.81
N LEU A 183 21.40 14.43 -22.85
CA LEU A 183 20.20 15.23 -23.15
C LEU A 183 19.05 14.38 -23.69
N GLY A 184 19.34 13.23 -24.32
CA GLY A 184 18.32 12.27 -24.74
C GLY A 184 17.50 11.70 -23.58
N ILE A 185 18.07 11.63 -22.38
CA ILE A 185 17.39 11.19 -21.15
C ILE A 185 16.18 12.08 -20.83
N PRO A 186 16.32 13.38 -20.50
CA PRO A 186 15.16 14.21 -20.15
C PRO A 186 14.15 14.32 -21.29
N ILE A 187 14.58 14.24 -22.56
CA ILE A 187 13.66 14.22 -23.72
C ILE A 187 12.80 12.95 -23.72
N SER A 188 13.40 11.78 -23.50
CA SER A 188 12.69 10.50 -23.42
C SER A 188 11.69 10.46 -22.26
N PHE A 189 12.06 11.06 -21.12
CA PHE A 189 11.19 11.17 -19.97
C PHE A 189 10.05 12.17 -20.20
N ALA A 190 10.30 13.28 -20.91
CA ALA A 190 9.27 14.24 -21.30
C ALA A 190 8.23 13.59 -22.23
N ALA A 191 8.67 12.76 -23.18
CA ALA A 191 7.77 11.96 -24.01
C ALA A 191 6.90 11.01 -23.17
N GLY A 192 7.48 10.37 -22.15
CA GLY A 192 6.72 9.55 -21.20
C GLY A 192 5.69 10.34 -20.41
N LEU A 193 6.08 11.48 -19.83
CA LEU A 193 5.20 12.35 -19.05
C LEU A 193 3.99 12.87 -19.85
N MET A 194 4.15 13.06 -21.17
CA MET A 194 3.04 13.43 -22.06
C MET A 194 2.00 12.32 -22.22
N CYS A 195 2.42 11.05 -22.22
CA CYS A 195 1.54 9.90 -22.43
C CYS A 195 0.88 9.36 -21.15
N PHE A 196 1.50 9.56 -19.99
CA PHE A 196 1.03 8.98 -18.72
C PHE A 196 -0.39 9.33 -18.28
N PRO A 197 -0.87 10.58 -18.45
CA PRO A 197 -2.26 10.92 -18.12
C PRO A 197 -3.29 10.09 -18.88
N GLN A 198 -2.97 9.64 -20.10
CA GLN A 198 -3.87 8.84 -20.95
C GLN A 198 -3.90 7.36 -20.53
N LEU A 199 -2.92 6.92 -19.74
CA LEU A 199 -2.75 5.54 -19.28
C LEU A 199 -3.08 5.38 -17.79
N ASP A 200 -3.73 6.36 -17.18
CA ASP A 200 -4.02 6.45 -15.73
C ASP A 200 -2.78 6.32 -14.83
N VAL A 201 -1.59 6.65 -15.36
CA VAL A 201 -0.35 6.66 -14.59
C VAL A 201 -0.20 8.00 -13.90
N SER A 202 -0.38 8.01 -12.58
CA SER A 202 -0.11 9.18 -11.74
C SER A 202 1.38 9.25 -11.36
N ILE A 203 1.88 10.46 -11.08
CA ILE A 203 3.19 10.63 -10.44
C ILE A 203 3.06 10.21 -8.98
N ASN A 204 3.41 8.96 -8.71
CA ASN A 204 3.47 8.35 -7.39
C ASN A 204 4.85 7.72 -7.18
N MET A 205 5.05 7.05 -6.05
CA MET A 205 6.35 6.45 -5.75
C MET A 205 6.73 5.35 -6.73
N ILE A 206 5.80 4.48 -7.10
CA ILE A 206 6.07 3.36 -8.00
C ILE A 206 6.49 3.87 -9.38
N SER A 207 5.73 4.81 -9.95
CA SER A 207 6.08 5.42 -11.23
C SER A 207 7.41 6.17 -11.17
N LEU A 208 7.70 6.78 -10.02
CA LEU A 208 8.98 7.43 -9.75
C LEU A 208 10.14 6.43 -9.77
N PHE A 209 10.02 5.30 -9.09
CA PHE A 209 11.11 4.32 -9.11
C PHE A 209 11.26 3.67 -10.47
N ALA A 210 10.17 3.48 -11.20
CA ALA A 210 10.24 3.08 -12.60
C ALA A 210 11.06 4.09 -13.42
N PHE A 211 10.87 5.39 -13.22
CA PHE A 211 11.71 6.43 -13.83
C PHE A 211 13.20 6.29 -13.48
N ILE A 212 13.54 6.08 -12.21
CA ILE A 212 14.94 5.90 -11.80
C ILE A 212 15.53 4.61 -12.39
N MET A 213 14.75 3.53 -12.46
CA MET A 213 15.22 2.29 -13.06
C MET A 213 15.51 2.41 -14.54
N VAL A 214 14.62 3.10 -15.25
CA VAL A 214 14.72 3.33 -16.69
C VAL A 214 15.87 4.26 -17.05
N LEU A 215 16.29 5.13 -16.12
CA LEU A 215 17.41 6.06 -16.30
C LEU A 215 18.70 5.34 -16.73
N GLY A 216 18.97 4.15 -16.19
CA GLY A 216 20.14 3.36 -16.58
C GLY A 216 20.02 2.79 -17.99
N ILE A 217 18.85 2.22 -18.29
CA ILE A 217 18.58 1.46 -19.53
C ILE A 217 18.43 2.38 -20.74
N VAL A 218 17.80 3.55 -20.59
CA VAL A 218 17.49 4.49 -21.69
C VAL A 218 18.72 4.94 -22.46
N VAL A 219 19.85 5.05 -21.77
CA VAL A 219 21.07 5.62 -22.34
C VAL A 219 21.79 4.61 -23.22
N ASP A 220 21.55 3.31 -23.03
CA ASP A 220 22.31 2.25 -23.68
C ASP A 220 22.21 2.32 -25.21
N ASP A 221 20.99 2.55 -25.73
CA ASP A 221 20.74 2.65 -27.17
C ASP A 221 21.41 3.88 -27.79
N ALA A 222 21.30 5.01 -27.10
CA ALA A 222 21.92 6.28 -27.50
C ALA A 222 23.45 6.20 -27.46
N ILE A 223 24.04 5.45 -26.51
CA ILE A 223 25.48 5.18 -26.47
C ILE A 223 25.91 4.35 -27.68
N VAL A 224 25.18 3.27 -27.99
CA VAL A 224 25.53 2.37 -29.10
C VAL A 224 25.45 3.10 -30.45
N ILE A 225 24.39 3.87 -30.69
CA ILE A 225 24.23 4.67 -31.92
C ILE A 225 25.27 5.79 -31.94
N GLY A 226 25.42 6.51 -30.84
CA GLY A 226 26.30 7.66 -30.72
C GLY A 226 27.78 7.31 -30.96
N GLU A 227 28.27 6.22 -30.38
CA GLU A 227 29.64 5.73 -30.60
C GLU A 227 29.83 5.25 -32.04
N ASN A 228 28.81 4.62 -32.64
CA ASN A 228 28.92 4.17 -34.03
C ASN A 228 28.99 5.34 -35.02
N VAL A 229 28.15 6.36 -34.82
CA VAL A 229 28.20 7.62 -35.58
C VAL A 229 29.55 8.31 -35.41
N PHE A 230 30.05 8.41 -34.17
CA PHE A 230 31.36 9.00 -33.90
C PHE A 230 32.49 8.23 -34.60
N ARG A 231 32.47 6.90 -34.58
CA ARG A 231 33.44 6.04 -35.27
C ARG A 231 33.40 6.21 -36.79
N LYS A 232 32.20 6.28 -37.39
CA LYS A 232 32.05 6.54 -38.84
C LYS A 232 32.57 7.92 -39.22
N ARG A 233 32.34 8.91 -38.36
CA ARG A 233 32.82 10.29 -38.56
C ARG A 233 34.34 10.46 -38.47
N GLN A 234 35.05 9.50 -37.87
CA GLN A 234 36.53 9.47 -37.95
C GLN A 234 37.05 8.98 -39.30
N ARG A 235 36.21 8.32 -40.11
CA ARG A 235 36.58 7.72 -41.40
C ARG A 235 35.99 8.45 -42.60
N LEU A 236 34.89 9.16 -42.42
CA LEU A 236 34.15 9.87 -43.46
C LEU A 236 34.21 11.38 -43.22
N GLU A 237 34.48 12.14 -44.28
CA GLU A 237 34.57 13.61 -44.20
C GLU A 237 33.20 14.30 -44.09
N ASP A 238 32.16 13.75 -44.73
CA ASP A 238 30.80 14.28 -44.66
C ASP A 238 30.10 13.90 -43.34
N PRO A 239 29.82 14.87 -42.44
CA PRO A 239 29.18 14.61 -41.14
C PRO A 239 27.75 14.07 -41.24
N LEU A 240 27.00 14.45 -42.28
CA LEU A 240 25.62 14.02 -42.47
C LEU A 240 25.60 12.56 -42.90
N ARG A 241 26.37 12.21 -43.92
CA ARG A 241 26.50 10.83 -44.40
C ARG A 241 27.07 9.91 -43.32
N ALA A 242 28.07 10.36 -42.57
CA ALA A 242 28.62 9.60 -41.44
C ALA A 242 27.57 9.29 -40.36
N SER A 243 26.65 10.23 -40.11
CA SER A 243 25.57 10.05 -39.13
C SER A 243 24.50 9.08 -39.64
N ILE A 244 24.09 9.20 -40.90
CA ILE A 244 23.10 8.30 -41.52
C ILE A 244 23.64 6.86 -41.60
N GLU A 245 24.85 6.67 -42.14
CA GLU A 245 25.45 5.35 -42.26
C GLU A 245 25.76 4.75 -40.88
N GLY A 246 26.21 5.57 -39.92
CA GLY A 246 26.46 5.15 -38.55
C GLY A 246 25.19 4.66 -37.85
N THR A 247 24.08 5.37 -38.00
CA THR A 247 22.80 4.94 -37.41
C THR A 247 22.25 3.69 -38.11
N LEU A 248 22.24 3.64 -39.43
CA LEU A 248 21.69 2.50 -40.19
C LEU A 248 22.48 1.20 -39.95
N GLU A 249 23.78 1.28 -39.69
CA GLU A 249 24.62 0.10 -39.42
C GLU A 249 24.21 -0.64 -38.14
N VAL A 250 23.76 0.08 -37.10
CA VAL A 250 23.40 -0.51 -35.79
C VAL A 250 21.91 -0.40 -35.45
N GLY A 251 21.12 0.30 -36.27
CA GLY A 251 19.72 0.60 -35.98
C GLY A 251 18.83 -0.64 -35.87
N ARG A 252 19.02 -1.65 -36.73
CA ARG A 252 18.25 -2.92 -36.65
C ARG A 252 18.52 -3.67 -35.33
N PRO A 253 19.76 -3.99 -34.94
CA PRO A 253 20.05 -4.58 -33.64
C PRO A 253 19.50 -3.77 -32.46
N VAL A 254 19.58 -2.43 -32.50
CA VAL A 254 19.09 -1.55 -31.43
C VAL A 254 17.57 -1.59 -31.31
N ILE A 255 16.81 -1.56 -32.41
CA ILE A 255 15.34 -1.69 -32.37
C ILE A 255 14.92 -3.01 -31.70
N PHE A 256 15.51 -4.13 -32.14
CA PHE A 256 15.17 -5.43 -31.56
C PHE A 256 15.63 -5.56 -30.12
N SER A 257 16.75 -4.95 -29.75
CA SER A 257 17.19 -4.85 -28.37
C SER A 257 16.16 -4.14 -27.47
N VAL A 258 15.69 -2.95 -27.86
CA VAL A 258 14.65 -2.24 -27.11
C VAL A 258 13.38 -3.07 -27.02
N LEU A 259 12.97 -3.69 -28.13
CA LEU A 259 11.80 -4.57 -28.15
C LEU A 259 11.96 -5.79 -27.23
N THR A 260 13.16 -6.35 -27.08
CA THR A 260 13.39 -7.45 -26.11
C THR A 260 13.23 -6.99 -24.67
N THR A 261 13.65 -5.77 -24.35
CA THR A 261 13.43 -5.18 -23.01
C THR A 261 11.95 -4.86 -22.79
N VAL A 262 11.27 -4.30 -23.79
CA VAL A 262 9.81 -4.10 -23.76
C VAL A 262 9.07 -5.44 -23.57
N ALA A 263 9.49 -6.49 -24.29
CA ALA A 263 8.92 -7.83 -24.17
C ALA A 263 9.18 -8.50 -22.82
N ALA A 264 10.26 -8.12 -22.11
CA ALA A 264 10.51 -8.55 -20.75
C ALA A 264 9.50 -7.95 -19.76
N PHE A 265 9.19 -6.66 -19.90
CA PHE A 265 8.27 -5.95 -19.02
C PHE A 265 6.79 -6.11 -19.40
N TRP A 266 6.48 -6.45 -20.65
CA TRP A 266 5.11 -6.54 -21.16
C TRP A 266 4.23 -7.56 -20.39
N PRO A 267 4.66 -8.82 -20.12
CA PRO A 267 3.83 -9.79 -19.43
C PRO A 267 3.46 -9.36 -18.01
N LEU A 268 4.26 -8.52 -17.37
CA LEU A 268 4.00 -7.98 -16.04
C LEU A 268 2.78 -7.03 -16.01
N LEU A 269 2.31 -6.56 -17.18
CA LEU A 269 1.05 -5.81 -17.29
C LEU A 269 -0.19 -6.68 -17.09
N LEU A 270 -0.06 -7.99 -17.28
CA LEU A 270 -1.17 -8.96 -17.20
C LEU A 270 -1.39 -9.48 -15.77
N GLY A 271 -0.57 -9.05 -14.81
CA GLY A 271 -0.66 -9.48 -13.42
C GLY A 271 -2.04 -9.22 -12.83
N SER A 272 -2.55 -10.21 -12.12
CA SER A 272 -3.84 -10.20 -11.45
C SER A 272 -3.70 -9.76 -9.97
N GLY A 273 -4.79 -9.83 -9.20
CA GLY A 273 -4.79 -9.48 -7.78
C GLY A 273 -4.62 -7.99 -7.47
N ILE A 274 -4.44 -7.68 -6.18
CA ILE A 274 -4.14 -6.31 -5.73
C ILE A 274 -2.73 -5.92 -6.20
N MET A 275 -1.82 -6.90 -6.17
CA MET A 275 -0.43 -6.71 -6.53
C MET A 275 -0.22 -6.35 -8.00
N GLY A 276 -0.85 -7.07 -8.95
CA GLY A 276 -0.71 -6.79 -10.37
C GLY A 276 -1.20 -5.38 -10.72
N LYS A 277 -2.32 -4.95 -10.13
CA LYS A 277 -2.83 -3.57 -10.28
C LYS A 277 -1.85 -2.53 -9.73
N PHE A 278 -1.24 -2.80 -8.58
CA PHE A 278 -0.28 -1.90 -7.95
C PHE A 278 1.03 -1.81 -8.75
N MET A 279 1.52 -2.94 -9.27
CA MET A 279 2.80 -3.05 -9.97
C MET A 279 2.74 -2.68 -11.45
N ARG A 280 1.54 -2.65 -12.07
CA ARG A 280 1.33 -2.28 -13.48
C ARG A 280 1.96 -0.93 -13.87
N ASN A 281 2.10 0.00 -12.94
CA ASN A 281 2.72 1.30 -13.20
C ASN A 281 4.19 1.20 -13.65
N ILE A 282 4.95 0.22 -13.13
CA ILE A 282 6.37 0.05 -13.47
C ILE A 282 6.57 -0.29 -14.96
N PRO A 283 6.01 -1.40 -15.48
CA PRO A 283 6.17 -1.76 -16.88
C PRO A 283 5.59 -0.70 -17.82
N ILE A 284 4.51 0.00 -17.49
CA ILE A 284 4.00 1.09 -18.34
C ILE A 284 5.06 2.20 -18.48
N VAL A 285 5.61 2.68 -17.37
CA VAL A 285 6.63 3.74 -17.38
C VAL A 285 7.85 3.28 -18.17
N VAL A 286 8.33 2.06 -17.93
CA VAL A 286 9.48 1.49 -18.64
C VAL A 286 9.24 1.43 -20.14
N ILE A 287 8.13 0.82 -20.57
CA ILE A 287 7.83 0.61 -21.99
C ILE A 287 7.70 1.94 -22.73
N ILE A 288 6.93 2.89 -22.21
CA ILE A 288 6.71 4.16 -22.88
C ILE A 288 8.00 4.98 -22.97
N VAL A 289 8.79 5.03 -21.90
CA VAL A 289 10.05 5.80 -21.91
C VAL A 289 11.10 5.13 -22.80
N LEU A 290 11.17 3.80 -22.87
CA LEU A 290 12.05 3.09 -23.80
C LEU A 290 11.64 3.30 -25.27
N LEU A 291 10.34 3.31 -25.58
CA LEU A 291 9.85 3.65 -26.92
C LEU A 291 10.16 5.12 -27.28
N GLY A 292 10.04 6.02 -26.30
CA GLY A 292 10.48 7.41 -26.43
C GLY A 292 11.98 7.51 -26.69
N SER A 293 12.81 6.77 -25.95
CA SER A 293 14.26 6.71 -26.14
C SER A 293 14.64 6.16 -27.51
N LEU A 294 13.98 5.09 -27.98
CA LEU A 294 14.22 4.55 -29.31
C LEU A 294 13.96 5.60 -30.41
N THR A 295 12.90 6.38 -30.24
CA THR A 295 12.56 7.48 -31.16
C THR A 295 13.62 8.59 -31.10
N GLU A 296 14.06 8.96 -29.91
CA GLU A 296 15.13 9.96 -29.70
C GLU A 296 16.46 9.49 -30.32
N ALA A 297 16.89 8.26 -30.02
CA ALA A 297 18.19 7.74 -30.40
C ALA A 297 18.31 7.48 -31.93
N LEU A 298 17.21 7.12 -32.61
CA LEU A 298 17.21 6.88 -34.05
C LEU A 298 16.98 8.14 -34.90
N LEU A 299 16.19 9.11 -34.41
CA LEU A 299 15.78 10.28 -35.21
C LEU A 299 16.46 11.57 -34.75
N ILE A 300 16.42 11.84 -33.44
CA ILE A 300 16.82 13.13 -32.87
C ILE A 300 18.34 13.18 -32.67
N LEU A 301 18.92 12.17 -32.02
CA LEU A 301 20.35 12.11 -31.71
C LEU A 301 21.22 12.21 -32.98
N PRO A 302 20.99 11.45 -34.08
CA PRO A 302 21.85 11.50 -35.25
C PRO A 302 21.80 12.88 -35.95
N ALA A 303 20.65 13.55 -35.95
CA ALA A 303 20.51 14.89 -36.50
C ALA A 303 21.36 15.94 -35.74
N HIS A 304 21.41 15.82 -34.41
CA HIS A 304 22.25 16.67 -33.56
C HIS A 304 23.73 16.35 -33.71
N LEU A 305 24.09 15.06 -33.83
CA LEU A 305 25.47 14.63 -34.05
C LEU A 305 26.00 15.07 -35.42
N ALA A 306 25.17 15.09 -36.47
CA ALA A 306 25.53 15.58 -37.79
C ALA A 306 25.91 17.07 -37.76
N ARG A 307 25.17 17.89 -37.01
CA ARG A 307 25.39 19.34 -36.89
C ARG A 307 26.45 19.74 -35.88
N SER A 308 26.75 18.87 -34.91
CA SER A 308 27.78 19.12 -33.90
C SER A 308 29.16 19.17 -34.55
N LYS A 309 29.98 20.21 -34.33
CA LYS A 309 31.38 20.20 -34.77
C LYS A 309 32.24 19.44 -33.75
N PHE A 310 32.70 18.22 -34.04
CA PHE A 310 33.76 17.60 -33.24
C PHE A 310 35.08 18.25 -33.66
N ASN A 311 35.56 19.24 -32.90
CA ASN A 311 36.86 19.84 -33.20
C ASN A 311 37.94 18.76 -33.05
N ALA A 312 38.63 18.47 -34.15
CA ALA A 312 39.89 17.74 -34.13
C ALA A 312 40.95 18.65 -33.49
N GLY A 313 41.06 18.60 -32.16
CA GLY A 313 42.18 19.20 -31.42
C GLY A 313 41.89 20.53 -30.71
N GLY A 314 41.69 20.46 -29.39
CA GLY A 314 41.86 21.58 -28.46
C GLY A 314 42.66 21.10 -27.25
N ASN A 315 43.80 21.74 -26.96
CA ASN A 315 44.91 21.18 -26.16
C ASN A 315 44.65 20.95 -24.66
N ALA A 316 43.67 21.58 -24.02
CA ALA A 316 43.51 21.47 -22.56
C ALA A 316 42.85 20.16 -22.08
N ASN A 317 42.11 19.45 -22.96
CA ASN A 317 41.34 18.25 -22.61
C ASN A 317 41.88 16.95 -23.27
N LYS A 318 43.02 17.05 -23.99
CA LYS A 318 43.67 15.92 -24.69
C LYS A 318 44.36 14.96 -23.71
N THR A 319 45.04 15.46 -22.68
CA THR A 319 45.91 14.67 -21.79
C THR A 319 45.13 13.64 -20.97
N ARG A 320 44.03 14.02 -20.30
CA ARG A 320 43.21 13.09 -19.48
C ARG A 320 42.49 12.03 -20.33
N LYS A 321 41.97 12.43 -21.49
CA LYS A 321 41.28 11.52 -22.43
C LYS A 321 42.23 10.55 -23.11
N GLU A 322 43.43 11.01 -23.50
CA GLU A 322 44.45 10.11 -24.04
C GLU A 322 44.89 9.08 -23.00
N ILE A 323 45.03 9.45 -21.72
CA ILE A 323 45.41 8.48 -20.67
C ILE A 323 44.33 7.41 -20.48
N ILE A 324 43.06 7.80 -20.31
CA ILE A 324 41.95 6.84 -20.11
C ILE A 324 41.73 5.98 -21.36
N SER A 325 41.74 6.58 -22.55
CA SER A 325 41.56 5.83 -23.79
C SER A 325 42.75 4.93 -24.11
N LYS A 326 44.01 5.34 -23.81
CA LYS A 326 45.20 4.48 -23.93
C LYS A 326 45.16 3.34 -22.92
N ALA A 327 44.80 3.60 -21.66
CA ALA A 327 44.64 2.57 -20.64
C ALA A 327 43.54 1.55 -21.02
N LEU A 328 42.38 2.03 -21.47
CA LEU A 328 41.29 1.15 -21.90
C LEU A 328 41.65 0.37 -23.16
N ASN A 329 42.29 1.01 -24.14
CA ASN A 329 42.75 0.31 -25.35
C ASN A 329 43.80 -0.73 -25.02
N TRP A 330 44.71 -0.44 -24.07
CA TRP A 330 45.66 -1.42 -23.55
C TRP A 330 44.94 -2.59 -22.87
N VAL A 331 43.93 -2.33 -22.03
CA VAL A 331 43.09 -3.37 -21.41
C VAL A 331 42.41 -4.25 -22.47
N ILE A 332 41.90 -3.65 -23.55
CA ILE A 332 41.26 -4.36 -24.65
C ILE A 332 42.27 -5.20 -25.43
N SER A 333 43.44 -4.62 -25.77
CA SER A 333 44.42 -5.26 -26.65
C SER A 333 45.23 -6.36 -25.96
N GLU A 334 45.49 -6.21 -24.66
CA GLU A 334 46.36 -7.11 -23.89
C GLU A 334 45.57 -8.05 -22.96
N PRO A 335 45.13 -7.66 -21.74
CA PRO A 335 44.55 -8.60 -20.79
C PRO A 335 43.23 -9.19 -21.29
N TYR A 336 42.31 -8.39 -21.83
CA TYR A 336 41.03 -8.90 -22.31
C TYR A 336 41.23 -9.89 -23.47
N ARG A 337 42.02 -9.51 -24.49
CA ARG A 337 42.28 -10.38 -25.64
C ARG A 337 43.00 -11.67 -25.26
N LYS A 338 43.95 -11.63 -24.30
CA LYS A 338 44.63 -12.83 -23.79
C LYS A 338 43.68 -13.74 -23.02
N ILE A 339 42.89 -13.18 -22.09
CA ILE A 339 41.88 -13.92 -21.32
C ILE A 339 40.85 -14.55 -22.26
N LEU A 340 40.31 -13.77 -23.19
CA LEU A 340 39.34 -14.25 -24.18
C LEU A 340 39.93 -15.41 -24.99
N ASN A 341 41.13 -15.26 -25.57
CA ASN A 341 41.76 -16.34 -26.33
C ASN A 341 42.00 -17.60 -25.48
N TYR A 342 42.39 -17.44 -24.22
CA TYR A 342 42.56 -18.56 -23.30
C TYR A 342 41.22 -19.29 -23.05
N CYS A 343 40.16 -18.54 -22.75
CA CYS A 343 38.82 -19.07 -22.56
C CYS A 343 38.27 -19.73 -23.84
N LEU A 344 38.48 -19.15 -25.02
CA LEU A 344 38.04 -19.73 -26.30
C LEU A 344 38.79 -21.03 -26.64
N ARG A 345 40.06 -21.17 -26.25
CA ARG A 345 40.83 -22.41 -26.40
C ARG A 345 40.26 -23.49 -25.49
N TRP A 346 39.99 -23.16 -24.23
CA TRP A 346 39.39 -24.04 -23.23
C TRP A 346 37.88 -23.81 -23.09
N ARG A 347 37.17 -23.70 -24.22
CA ARG A 347 35.76 -23.26 -24.26
C ARG A 347 34.82 -24.13 -23.41
N TYR A 348 35.04 -25.45 -23.36
CA TYR A 348 34.26 -26.36 -22.53
C TYR A 348 34.56 -26.21 -21.03
N ALA A 349 35.82 -25.94 -20.65
CA ALA A 349 36.15 -25.64 -19.25
C ALA A 349 35.57 -24.29 -18.82
N SER A 350 35.58 -23.29 -19.70
CA SER A 350 34.94 -21.99 -19.45
C SER A 350 33.42 -22.13 -19.26
N ALA A 351 32.77 -22.96 -20.08
CA ALA A 351 31.35 -23.29 -19.92
C ALA A 351 31.08 -24.07 -18.62
N ALA A 352 31.95 -25.01 -18.24
CA ALA A 352 31.84 -25.75 -17.00
C ALA A 352 31.98 -24.84 -15.76
N VAL A 353 32.94 -23.92 -15.76
CA VAL A 353 33.09 -22.91 -14.68
C VAL A 353 31.85 -22.03 -14.57
N ALA A 354 31.31 -21.56 -15.70
CA ALA A 354 30.08 -20.80 -15.71
C ALA A 354 28.93 -21.62 -15.10
N LEU A 355 28.75 -22.87 -15.54
CA LEU A 355 27.73 -23.77 -15.00
C LEU A 355 27.90 -24.02 -13.49
N THR A 356 29.13 -24.18 -13.00
CA THR A 356 29.41 -24.33 -11.56
C THR A 356 28.98 -23.09 -10.78
N LEU A 357 29.26 -21.88 -11.28
CA LEU A 357 28.80 -20.64 -10.64
C LEU A 357 27.28 -20.56 -10.57
N LEU A 358 26.59 -21.02 -11.63
CA LEU A 358 25.14 -21.11 -11.65
C LEU A 358 24.61 -22.11 -10.61
N LEU A 359 25.21 -23.30 -10.53
CA LEU A 359 24.84 -24.32 -9.54
C LEU A 359 25.09 -23.84 -8.10
N LEU A 360 26.19 -23.14 -7.85
CA LEU A 360 26.49 -22.53 -6.55
C LEU A 360 25.44 -21.49 -6.18
N ALA A 361 25.07 -20.60 -7.11
CA ALA A 361 24.05 -19.60 -6.87
C ALA A 361 22.67 -20.21 -6.59
N THR A 362 22.29 -21.24 -7.34
CA THR A 362 21.06 -22.00 -7.03
C THR A 362 21.16 -22.68 -5.67
N GLY A 363 22.33 -23.20 -5.31
CA GLY A 363 22.61 -23.80 -4.02
C GLY A 363 22.50 -22.82 -2.84
N LEU A 364 22.91 -21.56 -3.02
CA LEU A 364 22.75 -20.50 -2.00
C LEU A 364 21.27 -20.19 -1.72
N TRP A 365 20.44 -20.22 -2.76
CA TRP A 365 19.00 -20.02 -2.63
C TRP A 365 18.34 -21.26 -2.00
N THR A 366 18.55 -22.46 -2.55
CA THR A 366 17.94 -23.70 -2.02
C THR A 366 18.46 -24.05 -0.63
N GLY A 367 19.71 -23.71 -0.33
CA GLY A 367 20.36 -23.86 0.98
C GLY A 367 19.89 -22.86 2.04
N ARG A 368 18.90 -22.00 1.71
CA ARG A 368 18.22 -21.07 2.64
C ARG A 368 19.12 -20.00 3.27
N ILE A 369 20.29 -19.73 2.69
CA ILE A 369 21.16 -18.63 3.12
C ILE A 369 20.51 -17.29 2.78
N ILE A 370 19.87 -17.21 1.62
CA ILE A 370 19.05 -16.06 1.22
C ILE A 370 17.59 -16.50 1.28
N LYS A 371 16.79 -15.83 2.14
CA LYS A 371 15.37 -16.12 2.29
C LYS A 371 14.56 -15.40 1.22
N PHE A 372 13.35 -15.92 0.94
CA PHE A 372 12.35 -15.22 0.14
C PHE A 372 11.31 -14.58 1.06
N THR A 373 10.96 -13.32 0.83
CA THR A 373 9.86 -12.63 1.51
C THR A 373 8.99 -11.89 0.49
N LEU A 374 7.67 -11.89 0.65
CA LEU A 374 6.79 -11.21 -0.33
C LEU A 374 7.12 -9.72 -0.45
N PHE A 375 7.26 -9.06 0.70
CA PHE A 375 7.80 -7.72 0.83
C PHE A 375 8.91 -7.70 1.88
N PRO A 376 9.95 -6.86 1.69
CA PRO A 376 10.83 -6.54 2.81
C PRO A 376 10.01 -5.78 3.86
N LYS A 377 10.26 -6.06 5.15
CA LYS A 377 9.62 -5.32 6.24
C LYS A 377 10.03 -3.86 6.17
N VAL A 378 9.06 -2.97 6.00
CA VAL A 378 9.28 -1.52 5.99
C VAL A 378 8.74 -0.95 7.30
N GLU A 379 9.58 -0.25 8.07
CA GLU A 379 9.22 0.25 9.39
C GLU A 379 8.22 1.42 9.39
N SER A 380 6.98 1.23 9.82
CA SER A 380 6.02 2.35 9.88
C SER A 380 6.46 3.45 10.84
N ASP A 381 6.21 4.70 10.46
CA ASP A 381 6.28 5.86 11.37
C ASP A 381 5.04 5.95 12.29
N VAL A 382 4.10 5.00 12.19
CA VAL A 382 2.87 4.95 12.99
C VAL A 382 2.75 3.59 13.68
N LEU A 383 2.60 3.60 15.00
CA LEU A 383 2.13 2.44 15.77
C LEU A 383 0.63 2.56 15.98
N MET A 384 -0.08 1.44 15.85
CA MET A 384 -1.52 1.38 16.04
C MET A 384 -1.86 0.26 17.03
N CYS A 385 -2.80 0.51 17.92
CA CYS A 385 -3.38 -0.51 18.78
C CYS A 385 -4.91 -0.47 18.65
N ASN A 386 -5.51 -1.62 18.34
CA ASN A 386 -6.96 -1.78 18.37
C ASN A 386 -7.33 -2.60 19.60
N LEU A 387 -8.25 -2.06 20.39
CA LEU A 387 -8.81 -2.72 21.56
C LEU A 387 -10.30 -2.98 21.31
N THR A 388 -10.69 -4.25 21.42
CA THR A 388 -12.09 -4.69 21.37
C THR A 388 -12.44 -5.35 22.69
N MET A 389 -13.26 -4.67 23.48
CA MET A 389 -13.86 -5.21 24.70
C MET A 389 -15.12 -6.03 24.37
N PRO A 390 -15.58 -6.89 25.29
CA PRO A 390 -16.83 -7.63 25.16
C PRO A 390 -17.99 -6.71 24.82
N ALA A 391 -18.86 -7.19 23.94
CA ALA A 391 -19.99 -6.42 23.47
C ALA A 391 -20.92 -6.04 24.65
N GLY A 392 -21.16 -4.73 24.82
CA GLY A 392 -21.93 -4.19 25.96
C GLY A 392 -21.07 -3.63 27.10
N THR A 393 -19.75 -3.70 27.02
CA THR A 393 -18.87 -2.96 27.93
C THR A 393 -19.14 -1.44 27.84
N PRO A 394 -19.36 -0.75 28.98
CA PRO A 394 -19.57 0.69 28.99
C PRO A 394 -18.35 1.46 28.45
N LEU A 395 -18.60 2.58 27.77
CA LEU A 395 -17.56 3.44 27.21
C LEU A 395 -16.53 3.88 28.27
N THR A 396 -16.97 4.15 29.49
CA THR A 396 -16.12 4.57 30.62
C THR A 396 -15.09 3.50 30.99
N LYS A 397 -15.46 2.21 30.94
CA LYS A 397 -14.55 1.11 31.22
C LYS A 397 -13.53 0.94 30.10
N THR A 398 -13.97 1.05 28.84
CA THR A 398 -13.06 1.09 27.68
C THR A 398 -12.09 2.27 27.76
N GLN A 399 -12.56 3.44 28.21
CA GLN A 399 -11.71 4.61 28.41
C GLN A 399 -10.62 4.40 29.48
N GLN A 400 -10.92 3.66 30.56
CA GLN A 400 -9.91 3.30 31.56
C GLN A 400 -8.82 2.41 30.95
N MET A 401 -9.21 1.42 30.15
CA MET A 401 -8.26 0.54 29.45
C MET A 401 -7.44 1.29 28.41
N VAL A 402 -8.05 2.22 27.67
CA VAL A 402 -7.32 3.10 26.73
C VAL A 402 -6.29 3.94 27.46
N LYS A 403 -6.64 4.52 28.61
CA LYS A 403 -5.67 5.28 29.42
C LYS A 403 -4.49 4.41 29.86
N TYR A 404 -4.76 3.19 30.31
CA TYR A 404 -3.70 2.23 30.65
C TYR A 404 -2.79 1.90 29.44
N LEU A 405 -3.38 1.74 28.26
CA LEU A 405 -2.63 1.52 27.02
C LEU A 405 -1.82 2.77 26.58
N GLU A 406 -2.37 3.98 26.74
CA GLU A 406 -1.66 5.25 26.53
C GLU A 406 -0.43 5.35 27.45
N ASP A 407 -0.62 5.09 28.76
CA ASP A 407 0.44 5.17 29.77
C ASP A 407 1.54 4.12 29.52
N SER A 408 1.16 2.88 29.20
CA SER A 408 2.12 1.82 28.85
C SER A 408 2.92 2.14 27.57
N ALA A 409 2.31 2.81 26.59
CA ALA A 409 3.01 3.29 25.40
C ALA A 409 4.04 4.37 25.74
N ILE A 410 3.66 5.35 26.58
CA ILE A 410 4.56 6.41 27.03
C ILE A 410 5.75 5.81 27.78
N LEU A 411 5.51 4.83 28.66
CA LEU A 411 6.57 4.13 29.39
C LEU A 411 7.51 3.36 28.44
N ALA A 412 6.95 2.63 27.47
CA ALA A 412 7.74 1.90 26.47
C ALA A 412 8.62 2.84 25.64
N LEU A 413 8.05 3.94 25.13
CA LEU A 413 8.79 4.93 24.35
C LEU A 413 9.83 5.67 25.20
N GLY A 414 9.52 5.98 26.46
CA GLY A 414 10.46 6.62 27.39
C GLY A 414 11.65 5.72 27.76
N GLU A 415 11.46 4.41 27.84
CA GLU A 415 12.56 3.45 28.03
C GLU A 415 13.46 3.40 26.79
N ALA A 416 12.87 3.33 25.59
CA ALA A 416 13.62 3.37 24.34
C ALA A 416 14.34 4.72 24.11
N GLU A 417 13.81 5.83 24.65
CA GLU A 417 14.44 7.15 24.58
C GLU A 417 15.74 7.21 25.41
N LYS A 418 15.81 6.48 26.54
CA LYS A 418 17.03 6.44 27.39
C LYS A 418 18.22 5.79 26.68
N GLU A 419 17.97 4.90 25.71
CA GLU A 419 19.01 4.30 24.88
C GLU A 419 19.56 5.26 23.82
N ARG A 420 18.95 6.44 23.63
CA ARG A 420 19.33 7.42 22.59
C ARG A 420 20.31 8.49 23.12
N PRO A 421 21.12 9.09 22.23
CA PRO A 421 21.98 10.22 22.60
C PRO A 421 21.17 11.39 23.19
N LYS A 422 21.68 11.97 24.29
CA LYS A 422 21.08 13.14 24.94
C LYS A 422 20.95 14.30 23.94
N GLY A 423 19.76 14.91 23.85
CA GLY A 423 19.45 15.99 22.90
C GLY A 423 18.80 15.54 21.59
N SER A 424 18.53 14.24 21.41
CA SER A 424 17.73 13.74 20.29
C SER A 424 16.29 14.26 20.35
N PRO A 425 15.62 14.50 19.20
CA PRO A 425 14.19 14.79 19.18
C PRO A 425 13.39 13.62 19.79
N PRO A 426 12.27 13.89 20.48
CA PRO A 426 11.46 12.84 21.09
C PRO A 426 10.96 11.80 20.08
N LEU A 427 10.99 10.52 20.46
CA LEU A 427 10.44 9.41 19.70
C LEU A 427 8.93 9.57 19.44
N LEU A 428 8.19 10.08 20.41
CA LEU A 428 6.77 10.36 20.30
C LEU A 428 6.54 11.74 19.68
N ARG A 429 5.92 11.81 18.51
CA ARG A 429 5.44 13.08 17.92
C ARG A 429 4.02 13.41 18.35
N TYR A 430 3.10 12.48 18.11
CA TYR A 430 1.68 12.66 18.42
C TYR A 430 1.05 11.35 18.88
N MET A 431 0.07 11.45 19.76
CA MET A 431 -0.78 10.32 20.15
C MET A 431 -2.23 10.76 20.01
N ALA A 432 -3.04 9.94 19.35
CA ALA A 432 -4.47 10.16 19.19
C ALA A 432 -5.21 8.87 19.54
N SER A 433 -6.30 8.98 20.28
CA SER A 433 -7.11 7.84 20.70
C SER A 433 -8.57 8.09 20.34
N LEU A 434 -9.17 7.14 19.63
CA LEU A 434 -10.59 7.06 19.36
C LEU A 434 -11.18 6.02 20.31
N ILE A 435 -12.16 6.42 21.12
CA ILE A 435 -12.86 5.54 22.06
C ILE A 435 -14.31 5.53 21.63
N GLY A 436 -14.89 4.34 21.52
CA GLY A 436 -16.23 4.17 20.97
C GLY A 436 -16.28 3.96 19.46
N ALA A 437 -15.12 3.95 18.79
CA ALA A 437 -15.04 3.68 17.37
C ALA A 437 -13.68 3.09 16.96
N GLN A 438 -13.69 2.28 15.91
CA GLN A 438 -12.51 1.78 15.20
C GLN A 438 -12.66 2.10 13.71
N MET A 439 -11.65 2.77 13.13
CA MET A 439 -11.68 3.10 11.70
C MET A 439 -11.25 1.92 10.83
N ALA A 440 -12.03 1.62 9.80
CA ALA A 440 -11.71 0.63 8.79
C ALA A 440 -10.79 1.22 7.71
N GLY A 441 -9.49 1.29 8.00
CA GLY A 441 -8.45 1.67 7.04
C GLY A 441 -8.37 3.17 6.73
N HIS A 442 -7.64 3.53 5.67
CA HIS A 442 -7.29 4.92 5.33
C HIS A 442 -7.78 5.31 3.92
N GLY A 443 -8.49 6.44 3.80
CA GLY A 443 -8.82 7.10 2.52
C GLY A 443 -10.32 7.19 2.19
N PRO A 444 -10.71 7.74 1.02
CA PRO A 444 -12.11 7.96 0.63
C PRO A 444 -12.94 6.68 0.41
N ARG A 445 -12.28 5.52 0.39
CA ARG A 445 -12.89 4.18 0.32
C ARG A 445 -12.79 3.41 1.65
N ALA A 446 -12.30 4.05 2.72
CA ALA A 446 -12.38 3.48 4.05
C ALA A 446 -13.86 3.17 4.35
N GLY A 447 -14.12 1.97 4.85
CA GLY A 447 -15.48 1.60 5.26
C GLY A 447 -16.01 2.54 6.33
N SER A 448 -17.31 2.47 6.63
CA SER A 448 -17.86 3.08 7.84
C SER A 448 -17.07 2.60 9.06
N ALA A 449 -16.69 3.52 9.94
CA ALA A 449 -16.07 3.14 11.21
C ALA A 449 -17.06 2.27 12.00
N ASP A 450 -16.56 1.18 12.59
CA ASP A 450 -17.36 0.42 13.54
C ASP A 450 -17.49 1.24 14.81
N THR A 451 -18.73 1.47 15.26
CA THR A 451 -19.03 2.29 16.44
C THR A 451 -19.64 1.46 17.55
N GLY A 452 -19.19 1.66 18.78
CA GLY A 452 -19.74 1.06 19.98
C GLY A 452 -18.83 1.30 21.17
N GLY A 453 -19.42 1.50 22.36
CA GLY A 453 -18.67 1.80 23.59
C GLY A 453 -17.61 0.77 24.00
N ASN A 454 -17.64 -0.44 23.43
CA ASN A 454 -16.66 -1.50 23.64
C ASN A 454 -15.44 -1.44 22.69
N LEU A 455 -15.41 -0.52 21.73
CA LEU A 455 -14.34 -0.39 20.74
C LEU A 455 -13.41 0.76 21.07
N ALA A 456 -12.12 0.60 20.80
CA ALA A 456 -11.16 1.70 20.83
C ALA A 456 -10.00 1.47 19.87
N GLN A 457 -9.36 2.58 19.47
CA GLN A 457 -8.20 2.61 18.59
C GLN A 457 -7.23 3.70 19.04
N ILE A 458 -5.95 3.36 19.14
CA ILE A 458 -4.87 4.27 19.53
C ILE A 458 -3.89 4.38 18.37
N PHE A 459 -3.55 5.61 17.98
CA PHE A 459 -2.56 5.95 16.98
C PHE A 459 -1.40 6.69 17.62
N ILE A 460 -0.19 6.22 17.37
CA ILE A 460 1.05 6.82 17.86
C ILE A 460 1.92 7.16 16.66
N GLN A 461 2.07 8.45 16.38
CA GLN A 461 3.01 8.95 15.38
C GLN A 461 4.40 9.01 16.00
N LEU A 462 5.32 8.25 15.44
CA LEU A 462 6.72 8.22 15.80
C LEU A 462 7.52 9.30 15.07
N LEU A 463 8.71 9.58 15.59
CA LEU A 463 9.79 10.25 14.86
C LEU A 463 10.18 9.42 13.63
N GLY A 464 10.41 10.09 12.51
CA GLY A 464 10.77 9.43 11.25
C GLY A 464 11.98 8.51 11.39
N GLU A 465 11.94 7.35 10.73
CA GLU A 465 12.94 6.28 10.80
C GLU A 465 14.41 6.80 10.71
N GLU A 466 14.68 7.74 9.80
CA GLU A 466 16.02 8.30 9.57
C GLU A 466 16.66 8.90 10.84
N GLN A 467 15.83 9.52 11.69
CA GLN A 467 16.27 10.11 12.96
C GLN A 467 16.06 9.15 14.14
N ARG A 468 15.12 8.22 13.99
CA ARG A 468 14.75 7.26 15.03
C ARG A 468 15.78 6.16 15.22
N LYS A 469 16.41 5.60 14.18
CA LYS A 469 17.45 4.54 14.31
C LYS A 469 17.09 3.31 15.18
N ILE A 470 15.83 3.18 15.60
CA ILE A 470 15.28 2.10 16.44
C ILE A 470 14.07 1.59 15.68
N SER A 471 13.86 0.27 15.66
CA SER A 471 12.81 -0.32 14.84
C SER A 471 11.40 -0.04 15.34
N ALA A 472 10.45 0.21 14.43
CA ALA A 472 9.03 0.39 14.78
C ALA A 472 8.48 -0.87 15.44
N THR A 473 8.85 -2.03 14.92
CA THR A 473 8.50 -3.34 15.48
C THR A 473 9.11 -3.55 16.86
N LYS A 474 10.36 -3.10 17.09
CA LYS A 474 10.97 -3.14 18.44
C LYS A 474 10.19 -2.27 19.43
N LEU A 475 9.79 -1.06 19.04
CA LEU A 475 8.96 -0.19 19.89
C LEU A 475 7.56 -0.76 20.11
N LEU A 476 6.96 -1.36 19.08
CA LEU A 476 5.66 -2.03 19.17
C LEU A 476 5.73 -3.23 20.13
N ASN A 477 6.76 -4.06 20.02
CA ASN A 477 6.98 -5.21 20.90
C ASN A 477 7.25 -4.77 22.34
N LEU A 478 8.00 -3.68 22.54
CA LEU A 478 8.18 -3.09 23.86
C LEU A 478 6.86 -2.57 24.44
N TRP A 479 6.05 -1.89 23.64
CA TRP A 479 4.72 -1.45 24.03
C TRP A 479 3.82 -2.65 24.38
N ARG A 480 3.76 -3.67 23.53
CA ARG A 480 3.03 -4.92 23.77
C ARG A 480 3.47 -5.57 25.09
N LYS A 481 4.78 -5.67 25.33
CA LYS A 481 5.33 -6.25 26.57
C LYS A 481 4.95 -5.44 27.81
N LYS A 482 4.91 -4.10 27.72
CA LYS A 482 4.52 -3.22 28.84
C LYS A 482 3.02 -3.20 29.09
N ALA A 483 2.22 -3.28 28.03
CA ALA A 483 0.77 -3.38 28.12
C ALA A 483 0.33 -4.73 28.71
N GLY A 484 1.02 -5.82 28.36
CA GLY A 484 0.63 -7.16 28.77
C GLY A 484 -0.73 -7.59 28.18
N PRO A 485 -1.19 -8.82 28.49
CA PRO A 485 -2.54 -9.23 28.13
C PRO A 485 -3.57 -8.44 28.95
N ILE A 486 -4.67 -8.04 28.33
CA ILE A 486 -5.84 -7.49 29.02
C ILE A 486 -6.87 -8.63 29.14
N PRO A 487 -7.03 -9.27 30.31
CA PRO A 487 -7.85 -10.49 30.44
C PRO A 487 -9.32 -10.28 30.07
N GLU A 488 -9.81 -9.05 30.18
CA GLU A 488 -11.19 -8.69 29.85
C GLU A 488 -11.40 -8.33 28.38
N ALA A 489 -10.37 -8.24 27.54
CA ALA A 489 -10.50 -7.88 26.13
C ALA A 489 -10.80 -9.11 25.26
N GLU A 490 -11.71 -8.97 24.29
CA GLU A 490 -11.96 -10.00 23.27
C GLU A 490 -10.84 -10.01 22.22
N SER A 491 -10.31 -8.84 21.88
CA SER A 491 -9.16 -8.70 20.99
C SER A 491 -8.33 -7.48 21.35
N LEU A 492 -7.01 -7.66 21.33
CA LEU A 492 -6.02 -6.61 21.47
C LEU A 492 -4.96 -6.84 20.39
N THR A 493 -4.89 -5.94 19.42
CA THR A 493 -3.96 -6.10 18.28
C THR A 493 -3.06 -4.88 18.15
N PHE A 494 -1.77 -5.14 17.93
CA PHE A 494 -0.75 -4.12 17.76
C PHE A 494 -0.22 -4.17 16.32
N ARG A 495 -0.10 -3.03 15.64
CA ARG A 495 0.39 -2.95 14.26
C ARG A 495 1.41 -1.83 14.10
N ALA A 496 2.47 -2.09 13.35
CA ALA A 496 3.52 -1.13 12.99
C ALA A 496 3.87 -1.18 11.50
N GLU A 497 2.94 -1.62 10.65
CA GLU A 497 3.19 -1.82 9.22
C GLU A 497 2.47 -0.77 8.38
N PHE A 498 3.17 -0.25 7.37
CA PHE A 498 2.64 0.76 6.44
C PHE A 498 1.80 0.15 5.32
N PHE A 499 2.11 -1.07 4.92
CA PHE A 499 1.38 -1.84 3.94
C PHE A 499 1.29 -3.28 4.44
N SER A 500 0.07 -3.82 4.54
CA SER A 500 -0.17 -5.21 4.89
C SER A 500 -0.99 -5.84 3.75
N PRO A 501 -0.49 -6.89 3.08
CA PRO A 501 -1.24 -7.64 2.07
C PRO A 501 -2.35 -8.52 2.70
N GLY A 502 -2.58 -8.41 4.00
CA GLY A 502 -3.43 -9.28 4.81
C GLY A 502 -2.64 -9.84 5.99
N ASN A 503 -3.31 -10.59 6.87
CA ASN A 503 -2.61 -11.23 7.98
C ASN A 503 -1.63 -12.30 7.44
N PRO A 504 -0.45 -12.48 8.05
CA PRO A 504 0.52 -13.50 7.64
C PRO A 504 -0.08 -14.91 7.63
N ILE A 505 -0.97 -15.20 8.58
CA ILE A 505 -1.77 -16.42 8.64
C ILE A 505 -3.23 -16.00 8.67
N GLU A 506 -4.01 -16.45 7.67
CA GLU A 506 -5.46 -16.26 7.64
C GLU A 506 -6.15 -17.48 7.02
N VAL A 507 -7.01 -18.12 7.82
CA VAL A 507 -7.75 -19.32 7.42
C VAL A 507 -9.23 -19.07 7.65
N HIS A 508 -10.05 -19.21 6.62
CA HIS A 508 -11.50 -19.12 6.72
C HIS A 508 -12.05 -20.53 6.90
N LEU A 509 -12.81 -20.76 7.96
CA LEU A 509 -13.48 -22.02 8.24
C LEU A 509 -14.99 -21.86 8.05
N SER A 510 -15.64 -22.84 7.41
CA SER A 510 -17.08 -22.84 7.15
C SER A 510 -17.66 -24.24 7.37
N LEU A 511 -18.73 -24.30 8.15
CA LEU A 511 -19.47 -25.52 8.45
C LEU A 511 -20.91 -25.12 8.82
N ASP A 512 -21.89 -25.96 8.48
CA ASP A 512 -23.31 -25.67 8.73
C ASP A 512 -23.67 -25.74 10.23
N ASP A 513 -23.02 -26.64 10.97
CA ASP A 513 -23.15 -26.72 12.44
C ASP A 513 -22.24 -25.70 13.13
N GLU A 514 -22.86 -24.72 13.78
CA GLU A 514 -22.14 -23.64 14.47
C GLU A 514 -21.32 -24.12 15.68
N GLN A 515 -21.76 -25.15 16.42
CA GLN A 515 -21.02 -25.66 17.56
C GLN A 515 -19.78 -26.43 17.12
N MET A 516 -19.92 -27.28 16.10
CA MET A 516 -18.77 -27.97 15.50
C MET A 516 -17.79 -26.98 14.86
N LEU A 517 -18.29 -25.92 14.21
CA LEU A 517 -17.43 -24.89 13.62
C LEU A 517 -16.57 -24.20 14.69
N LYS A 518 -17.15 -23.86 15.85
CA LYS A 518 -16.42 -23.27 16.97
C LYS A 518 -15.35 -24.19 17.52
N ARG A 519 -15.63 -25.50 17.62
CA ARG A 519 -14.62 -26.48 18.06
C ARG A 519 -13.46 -26.57 17.05
N ALA A 520 -13.77 -26.63 15.75
CA ALA A 520 -12.75 -26.62 14.69
C ALA A 520 -11.88 -25.35 14.72
N VAL A 521 -12.48 -24.18 15.01
CA VAL A 521 -11.76 -22.92 15.20
C VAL A 521 -10.83 -22.99 16.41
N GLU A 522 -11.28 -23.50 17.56
CA GLU A 522 -10.43 -23.64 18.75
C GLU A 522 -9.27 -24.62 18.53
N ASP A 523 -9.49 -25.71 17.81
CA ASP A 523 -8.43 -26.67 17.48
C ASP A 523 -7.38 -26.05 16.55
N LEU A 524 -7.80 -25.28 15.53
CA LEU A 524 -6.86 -24.52 14.70
C LEU A 524 -6.09 -23.48 15.51
N LYS A 525 -6.75 -22.75 16.43
CA LYS A 525 -6.06 -21.78 17.30
C LYS A 525 -5.08 -22.47 18.24
N ARG A 526 -5.37 -23.68 18.71
CA ARG A 526 -4.49 -24.47 19.57
C ARG A 526 -3.23 -24.89 18.83
N GLU A 527 -3.37 -25.44 17.63
CA GLU A 527 -2.25 -25.78 16.75
C GLU A 527 -1.35 -24.56 16.50
N LEU A 528 -1.96 -23.42 16.18
CA LEU A 528 -1.22 -22.18 15.95
C LEU A 528 -0.40 -21.72 17.16
N ARG A 529 -0.85 -22.00 18.40
CA ARG A 529 -0.12 -21.64 19.63
C ARG A 529 1.13 -22.50 19.86
N GLU A 530 1.24 -23.66 19.23
CA GLU A 530 2.40 -24.55 19.39
C GLU A 530 3.64 -24.03 18.65
N TYR A 531 3.45 -23.19 17.63
CA TYR A 531 4.55 -22.62 16.87
C TYR A 531 5.26 -21.49 17.65
N PRO A 532 6.56 -21.62 17.93
CA PRO A 532 7.33 -20.52 18.48
C PRO A 532 7.32 -19.36 17.47
N GLY A 533 6.98 -18.16 17.93
CA GLY A 533 6.91 -16.96 17.08
C GLY A 533 5.53 -16.66 16.49
N VAL A 534 4.51 -17.50 16.64
CA VAL A 534 3.13 -17.14 16.29
C VAL A 534 2.47 -16.40 17.46
N TYR A 535 1.87 -15.24 17.20
CA TYR A 535 1.22 -14.41 18.22
C TYR A 535 -0.03 -13.70 17.67
N ASP A 536 -0.75 -12.99 18.55
CA ASP A 536 -2.01 -12.28 18.23
C ASP A 536 -3.01 -13.17 17.45
N ILE A 537 -3.15 -14.44 17.89
CA ILE A 537 -4.09 -15.41 17.32
C ILE A 537 -5.52 -14.99 17.72
N ASN A 538 -6.29 -14.53 16.74
CA ASN A 538 -7.65 -14.05 16.89
C ASN A 538 -8.60 -14.80 15.95
N ASP A 539 -9.91 -14.71 16.22
CA ASP A 539 -10.93 -15.14 15.29
C ASP A 539 -12.04 -14.09 15.13
N SER A 540 -12.75 -14.14 14.01
CA SER A 540 -13.81 -13.18 13.69
C SER A 540 -15.15 -13.50 14.38
N PHE A 541 -15.23 -14.54 15.21
CA PHE A 541 -16.45 -14.88 15.94
C PHE A 541 -16.49 -14.11 17.25
N ILE A 542 -16.87 -12.84 17.17
CA ILE A 542 -17.07 -12.00 18.36
C ILE A 542 -18.51 -12.18 18.84
N PRO A 543 -18.74 -12.60 20.10
CA PRO A 543 -20.09 -12.66 20.67
C PRO A 543 -20.77 -11.29 20.60
N GLY A 544 -22.01 -11.24 20.11
CA GLY A 544 -22.77 -9.99 20.08
C GLY A 544 -23.27 -9.55 21.45
N LYS A 545 -23.86 -8.35 21.48
CA LYS A 545 -24.46 -7.78 22.69
C LYS A 545 -25.56 -8.71 23.20
N LYS A 546 -25.77 -8.71 24.52
CA LYS A 546 -27.03 -9.23 25.09
C LYS A 546 -28.16 -8.31 24.62
N GLU A 547 -29.20 -8.91 24.09
CA GLU A 547 -30.41 -8.26 23.63
C GLU A 547 -31.57 -8.68 24.53
N ILE A 548 -32.36 -7.71 24.98
CA ILE A 548 -33.63 -7.98 25.66
C ILE A 548 -34.71 -8.11 24.59
N ARG A 549 -35.13 -9.36 24.32
CA ARG A 549 -36.21 -9.63 23.37
C ARG A 549 -37.54 -9.62 24.10
N ILE A 550 -38.35 -8.62 23.78
CA ILE A 550 -39.68 -8.45 24.39
C ILE A 550 -40.70 -9.21 23.56
N LYS A 551 -41.43 -10.13 24.21
CA LYS A 551 -42.54 -10.87 23.60
C LYS A 551 -43.83 -10.58 24.37
N LEU A 552 -44.87 -10.22 23.63
CA LEU A 552 -46.20 -10.00 24.19
C LEU A 552 -46.79 -11.33 24.69
N ARG A 553 -47.31 -11.34 25.92
CA ARG A 553 -48.01 -12.49 26.51
C ARG A 553 -49.45 -12.59 25.99
N PRO A 554 -50.09 -13.77 26.04
CA PRO A 554 -51.52 -13.90 25.76
C PRO A 554 -52.38 -12.96 26.62
N GLN A 555 -52.10 -12.86 27.93
CA GLN A 555 -52.82 -11.98 28.86
C GLN A 555 -52.73 -10.50 28.46
N GLY A 556 -51.56 -10.07 27.96
CA GLY A 556 -51.38 -8.73 27.42
C GLY A 556 -52.28 -8.46 26.20
N ARG A 557 -52.48 -9.45 25.32
CA ARG A 557 -53.41 -9.33 24.19
C ARG A 557 -54.87 -9.25 24.65
N ASP A 558 -55.23 -10.03 25.65
CA ASP A 558 -56.58 -10.02 26.23
C ASP A 558 -56.91 -8.66 26.87
N LEU A 559 -55.89 -7.96 27.38
CA LEU A 559 -55.98 -6.58 27.89
C LEU A 559 -55.95 -5.52 26.78
N GLY A 560 -55.94 -5.93 25.50
CA GLY A 560 -56.02 -5.06 24.33
C GLY A 560 -54.67 -4.54 23.83
N PHE A 561 -53.54 -4.94 24.41
CA PHE A 561 -52.23 -4.53 23.90
C PHE A 561 -51.92 -5.23 22.56
N ASN A 562 -51.40 -4.48 21.60
CA ASN A 562 -50.72 -5.04 20.45
C ASN A 562 -49.19 -4.83 20.55
N LEU A 563 -48.44 -5.48 19.67
CA LEU A 563 -46.97 -5.41 19.69
C LEU A 563 -46.45 -3.99 19.42
N LYS A 564 -47.14 -3.20 18.60
CA LYS A 564 -46.76 -1.82 18.27
C LYS A 564 -46.90 -0.91 19.48
N ASP A 565 -47.99 -1.01 20.23
CA ASP A 565 -48.24 -0.19 21.42
C ASP A 565 -47.20 -0.49 22.50
N LEU A 566 -46.93 -1.78 22.74
CA LEU A 566 -45.88 -2.24 23.65
C LEU A 566 -44.52 -1.69 23.23
N ALA A 567 -44.14 -1.87 21.96
CA ALA A 567 -42.86 -1.42 21.45
C ALA A 567 -42.70 0.11 21.51
N GLN A 568 -43.76 0.88 21.21
CA GLN A 568 -43.73 2.33 21.29
C GLN A 568 -43.58 2.84 22.72
N GLN A 569 -44.33 2.30 23.68
CA GLN A 569 -44.21 2.71 25.08
C GLN A 569 -42.81 2.43 25.63
N VAL A 570 -42.26 1.24 25.37
CA VAL A 570 -40.88 0.90 25.76
C VAL A 570 -39.87 1.80 25.03
N ARG A 571 -40.05 2.03 23.73
CA ARG A 571 -39.17 2.91 22.95
C ARG A 571 -39.14 4.33 23.50
N PHE A 572 -40.30 4.90 23.83
CA PHE A 572 -40.36 6.25 24.37
C PHE A 572 -39.70 6.37 25.74
N ALA A 573 -39.79 5.33 26.57
CA ALA A 573 -39.09 5.32 27.86
C ALA A 573 -37.57 5.36 27.72
N PHE A 574 -36.98 4.45 26.92
CA PHE A 574 -35.52 4.27 26.87
C PHE A 574 -34.82 5.10 25.79
N TYR A 575 -35.41 5.21 24.59
CA TYR A 575 -34.82 5.99 23.49
C TYR A 575 -35.37 7.42 23.45
N GLY A 576 -36.68 7.55 23.66
CA GLY A 576 -37.39 8.83 23.63
C GLY A 576 -38.39 8.98 22.50
N ALA A 577 -39.42 9.76 22.77
CA ALA A 577 -40.38 10.25 21.79
C ALA A 577 -39.85 11.56 21.19
N GLU A 578 -39.57 11.56 19.88
CA GLU A 578 -39.23 12.79 19.15
C GLU A 578 -40.49 13.66 19.04
N ALA A 579 -40.52 14.79 19.76
CA ALA A 579 -41.62 15.73 19.68
C ALA A 579 -41.54 16.58 18.42
N MET A 580 -40.34 17.04 18.06
CA MET A 580 -40.07 17.82 16.86
C MET A 580 -38.57 17.88 16.58
N ARG A 581 -38.23 18.39 15.40
CA ARG A 581 -36.89 18.82 15.00
C ARG A 581 -36.96 20.21 14.39
N PHE A 582 -35.93 21.01 14.58
CA PHE A 582 -35.83 22.36 14.01
C PHE A 582 -34.36 22.74 13.81
N GLU A 583 -34.11 23.69 12.92
CA GLU A 583 -32.79 24.29 12.75
C GLU A 583 -32.57 25.38 13.81
N ARG A 584 -31.44 25.29 14.52
CA ARG A 584 -30.93 26.31 15.43
C ARG A 584 -29.48 26.59 15.05
N ASP A 585 -29.20 27.83 14.68
CA ASP A 585 -27.92 28.23 14.10
C ASP A 585 -27.60 27.42 12.83
N GLU A 586 -26.56 26.59 12.84
CA GLU A 586 -26.19 25.70 11.73
C GLU A 586 -26.58 24.23 11.99
N ASP A 587 -27.21 23.94 13.13
CA ASP A 587 -27.49 22.58 13.59
C ASP A 587 -28.98 22.21 13.51
N GLU A 588 -29.27 20.95 13.14
CA GLU A 588 -30.59 20.35 13.37
C GLU A 588 -30.70 19.88 14.83
N VAL A 589 -31.58 20.51 15.61
CA VAL A 589 -31.84 20.19 17.01
C VAL A 589 -33.11 19.35 17.12
N LYS A 590 -32.98 18.17 17.74
CA LYS A 590 -34.12 17.31 18.07
C LYS A 590 -34.63 17.59 19.48
N VAL A 591 -35.94 17.52 19.67
CA VAL A 591 -36.59 17.62 20.99
C VAL A 591 -37.08 16.24 21.39
N MET A 592 -36.45 15.66 22.41
CA MET A 592 -36.67 14.28 22.84
C MET A 592 -37.36 14.26 24.21
N VAL A 593 -38.47 13.52 24.32
CA VAL A 593 -39.20 13.30 25.58
C VAL A 593 -39.00 11.86 26.03
N ARG A 594 -38.36 11.64 27.19
CA ARG A 594 -37.97 10.30 27.68
C ARG A 594 -37.85 10.24 29.21
N TYR A 595 -37.53 9.06 29.75
CA TYR A 595 -37.20 8.93 31.16
C TYR A 595 -35.83 9.56 31.50
N PRO A 596 -35.58 9.97 32.76
CA PRO A 596 -34.28 10.39 33.24
C PRO A 596 -33.22 9.29 33.06
N GLU A 597 -31.97 9.69 32.89
CA GLU A 597 -30.83 8.78 32.65
C GLU A 597 -30.69 7.71 33.75
N GLU A 598 -30.95 8.06 35.01
CA GLU A 598 -30.88 7.14 36.16
C GLU A 598 -31.92 6.02 36.08
N GLN A 599 -33.06 6.28 35.42
CA GLN A 599 -34.10 5.28 35.20
C GLN A 599 -33.80 4.44 33.95
N ARG A 600 -33.25 5.05 32.89
CA ARG A 600 -32.96 4.35 31.62
C ARG A 600 -31.75 3.43 31.68
N SER A 601 -30.82 3.70 32.60
CA SER A 601 -29.60 2.91 32.82
C SER A 601 -29.80 1.61 33.61
N LEU A 602 -31.00 1.39 34.16
CA LEU A 602 -31.32 0.21 34.98
C LEU A 602 -32.22 -0.77 34.23
N GLU A 603 -31.81 -2.04 34.16
CA GLU A 603 -32.63 -3.13 33.62
C GLU A 603 -33.94 -3.31 34.41
N SER A 604 -33.88 -3.11 35.73
CA SER A 604 -35.04 -3.22 36.62
C SER A 604 -36.16 -2.24 36.27
N THR A 605 -35.86 -1.09 35.68
CA THR A 605 -36.88 -0.11 35.25
C THR A 605 -37.84 -0.72 34.24
N LEU A 606 -37.35 -1.54 33.30
CA LEU A 606 -38.22 -2.19 32.31
C LEU A 606 -39.24 -3.12 32.99
N MET A 607 -38.84 -3.82 34.04
CA MET A 607 -39.69 -4.78 34.76
C MET A 607 -40.75 -4.10 35.65
N HIS A 608 -40.41 -2.95 36.23
CA HIS A 608 -41.32 -2.19 37.08
C HIS A 608 -42.18 -1.18 36.31
N MET A 609 -41.90 -1.01 35.01
CA MET A 609 -42.63 -0.12 34.14
C MET A 609 -44.12 -0.44 34.12
N ARG A 610 -44.96 0.59 34.20
CA ARG A 610 -46.40 0.49 34.01
C ARG A 610 -46.76 0.87 32.58
N LEU A 611 -47.37 -0.07 31.86
CA LEU A 611 -47.88 0.14 30.52
C LEU A 611 -49.35 0.56 30.58
N ARG A 612 -49.77 1.46 29.70
CA ARG A 612 -51.19 1.85 29.58
C ARG A 612 -51.88 1.08 28.46
N SER A 613 -52.99 0.42 28.77
CA SER A 613 -53.84 -0.23 27.77
C SER A 613 -54.55 0.82 26.90
N PRO A 614 -55.05 0.44 25.71
CA PRO A 614 -55.90 1.33 24.91
C PRO A 614 -57.16 1.81 25.63
N THR A 615 -57.64 1.03 26.61
CA THR A 615 -58.77 1.38 27.49
C THR A 615 -58.38 2.31 28.65
N GLY A 616 -57.09 2.65 28.78
CA GLY A 616 -56.59 3.64 29.75
C GLY A 616 -56.13 3.07 31.10
N HIS A 617 -56.19 1.76 31.31
CA HIS A 617 -55.77 1.13 32.56
C HIS A 617 -54.24 0.96 32.62
N GLU A 618 -53.66 1.15 33.81
CA GLU A 618 -52.24 0.91 34.07
C GLU A 618 -52.00 -0.56 34.45
N VAL A 619 -51.17 -1.25 33.66
CA VAL A 619 -50.84 -2.67 33.85
C VAL A 619 -49.32 -2.82 34.00
N PRO A 620 -48.81 -3.60 34.97
CA PRO A 620 -47.38 -3.91 35.05
C PRO A 620 -46.86 -4.53 33.76
N PHE A 621 -45.65 -4.16 33.34
CA PHE A 621 -44.98 -4.76 32.19
C PHE A 621 -44.90 -6.29 32.30
N SER A 622 -44.68 -6.83 33.51
CA SER A 622 -44.59 -8.27 33.78
C SER A 622 -45.86 -9.07 33.44
N GLU A 623 -47.04 -8.45 33.51
CA GLU A 623 -48.33 -9.08 33.17
C GLU A 623 -48.59 -9.05 31.66
N VAL A 624 -48.10 -8.01 30.97
CA VAL A 624 -48.36 -7.78 29.54
C VAL A 624 -47.34 -8.50 28.66
N ALA A 625 -46.07 -8.52 29.08
CA ALA A 625 -44.96 -9.00 28.27
C ALA A 625 -44.00 -9.87 29.07
N GLN A 626 -43.19 -10.63 28.35
CA GLN A 626 -42.06 -11.38 28.89
C GLN A 626 -40.79 -10.94 28.18
N ILE A 627 -39.70 -10.91 28.94
CA ILE A 627 -38.35 -10.67 28.41
C ILE A 627 -37.63 -11.99 28.22
N ASN A 628 -36.91 -12.12 27.13
CA ASN A 628 -35.94 -13.18 26.92
C ASN A 628 -34.59 -12.55 26.60
N ILE A 629 -33.59 -12.78 27.44
CA ILE A 629 -32.23 -12.29 27.23
C ILE A 629 -31.52 -13.28 26.32
N ALA A 630 -31.27 -12.86 25.08
CA ALA A 630 -30.50 -13.63 24.11
C ALA A 630 -29.22 -12.88 23.75
N ARG A 631 -28.17 -13.58 23.29
CA ARG A 631 -27.04 -12.90 22.65
C ARG A 631 -27.32 -12.78 21.16
N GLY A 632 -27.21 -11.56 20.63
CA GLY A 632 -27.14 -11.33 19.19
C GLY A 632 -25.78 -11.76 18.63
N TYR A 633 -25.64 -11.67 17.31
CA TYR A 633 -24.33 -11.73 16.65
C TYR A 633 -23.78 -10.30 16.52
N SER A 634 -22.50 -10.08 16.83
CA SER A 634 -21.87 -8.76 16.62
C SER A 634 -21.69 -8.47 15.13
N SER A 635 -21.16 -9.45 14.40
CA SER A 635 -21.01 -9.48 12.95
C SER A 635 -21.25 -10.90 12.44
N ILE A 636 -21.69 -11.03 11.19
CA ILE A 636 -21.76 -12.31 10.48
C ILE A 636 -20.89 -12.18 9.22
N GLU A 637 -19.68 -12.70 9.32
CA GLU A 637 -18.76 -12.77 8.18
C GLU A 637 -19.24 -13.80 7.17
N ARG A 638 -19.24 -13.39 5.89
CA ARG A 638 -19.58 -14.27 4.78
C ARG A 638 -18.53 -14.21 3.69
N ALA A 639 -18.10 -15.38 3.22
CA ALA A 639 -17.26 -15.54 2.05
C ALA A 639 -17.94 -16.52 1.09
N GLN A 640 -17.96 -16.20 -0.21
CA GLN A 640 -18.58 -17.04 -1.25
C GLN A 640 -20.04 -17.44 -0.91
N ARG A 641 -20.81 -16.50 -0.34
CA ARG A 641 -22.21 -16.68 0.13
C ARG A 641 -22.40 -17.67 1.29
N ARG A 642 -21.33 -18.09 1.98
CA ARG A 642 -21.39 -18.94 3.18
C ARG A 642 -20.94 -18.18 4.41
N ARG A 643 -21.47 -18.54 5.57
CA ARG A 643 -20.96 -18.03 6.85
C ARG A 643 -19.58 -18.62 7.11
N VAL A 644 -18.63 -17.76 7.48
CA VAL A 644 -17.26 -18.17 7.77
C VAL A 644 -16.81 -17.60 9.11
N ILE A 645 -15.94 -18.32 9.80
CA ILE A 645 -15.14 -17.76 10.89
C ILE A 645 -13.71 -17.65 10.37
N LYS A 646 -13.17 -16.43 10.38
CA LYS A 646 -11.80 -16.14 9.98
C LYS A 646 -10.91 -16.34 11.20
N VAL A 647 -9.89 -17.17 11.10
CA VAL A 647 -8.83 -17.30 12.11
C VAL A 647 -7.60 -16.62 11.56
N THR A 648 -7.08 -15.64 12.30
CA THR A 648 -5.96 -14.80 11.90
C THR A 648 -4.86 -14.85 12.93
N ALA A 649 -3.61 -14.87 12.49
CA ALA A 649 -2.46 -14.76 13.38
C ALA A 649 -1.32 -13.99 12.71
N ASP A 650 -0.49 -13.40 13.55
CA ASP A 650 0.74 -12.71 13.15
C ASP A 650 1.95 -13.60 13.49
N VAL A 651 3.08 -13.36 12.81
CA VAL A 651 4.28 -14.20 12.91
C VAL A 651 5.52 -13.33 13.11
N ASP A 652 6.26 -13.64 14.16
CA ASP A 652 7.58 -13.09 14.40
C ASP A 652 8.58 -13.73 13.43
N GLU A 653 8.82 -13.07 12.30
CA GLU A 653 9.72 -13.61 11.27
C GLU A 653 11.20 -13.68 11.68
N GLU A 654 11.58 -13.17 12.87
CA GLU A 654 12.91 -13.42 13.43
C GLU A 654 13.03 -14.83 14.02
N VAL A 655 11.90 -15.41 14.46
CA VAL A 655 11.83 -16.71 15.15
C VAL A 655 11.24 -17.80 14.24
N ALA A 656 10.23 -17.47 13.44
CA ALA A 656 9.53 -18.40 12.56
C ALA A 656 9.38 -17.88 11.14
N ASN A 657 8.82 -18.67 10.23
CA ASN A 657 8.53 -18.24 8.88
C ASN A 657 7.05 -18.51 8.55
N ALA A 658 6.32 -17.45 8.19
CA ALA A 658 4.89 -17.55 7.90
C ALA A 658 4.58 -18.47 6.71
N HIS A 659 5.44 -18.50 5.67
CA HIS A 659 5.29 -19.39 4.53
C HIS A 659 5.43 -20.86 4.93
N GLU A 660 6.40 -21.19 5.78
CA GLU A 660 6.61 -22.56 6.27
C GLU A 660 5.40 -23.03 7.10
N ILE A 661 4.90 -22.20 8.01
CA ILE A 661 3.72 -22.51 8.82
C ILE A 661 2.49 -22.74 7.93
N ARG A 662 2.23 -21.83 6.97
CA ARG A 662 1.09 -21.99 6.04
C ARG A 662 1.21 -23.25 5.18
N SER A 663 2.41 -23.57 4.71
CA SER A 663 2.64 -24.75 3.87
C SER A 663 2.35 -26.04 4.64
N TYR A 664 2.79 -26.12 5.90
CA TYR A 664 2.43 -27.23 6.78
C TYR A 664 0.92 -27.27 7.06
N LEU A 665 0.30 -26.12 7.39
CA LEU A 665 -1.14 -26.07 7.65
C LEU A 665 -1.96 -26.57 6.46
N GLN A 666 -1.60 -26.16 5.23
CA GLN A 666 -2.26 -26.62 4.01
C GLN A 666 -1.99 -28.08 3.68
N GLY A 667 -0.75 -28.53 3.87
CA GLY A 667 -0.30 -29.88 3.49
C GLY A 667 -0.74 -30.98 4.46
N GLU A 668 -0.79 -30.68 5.76
CA GLU A 668 -0.93 -31.71 6.81
C GLU A 668 -2.11 -31.43 7.76
N PHE A 669 -2.14 -30.27 8.40
CA PHE A 669 -3.10 -30.01 9.49
C PHE A 669 -4.53 -29.78 9.00
N LEU A 670 -4.77 -28.88 8.04
CA LEU A 670 -6.12 -28.56 7.54
C LEU A 670 -6.83 -29.76 6.89
N PRO A 671 -6.14 -30.63 6.11
CA PRO A 671 -6.71 -31.91 5.67
C PRO A 671 -7.14 -32.80 6.84
N THR A 672 -6.32 -32.88 7.89
CA THR A 672 -6.63 -33.66 9.11
C THR A 672 -7.83 -33.09 9.86
N LEU A 673 -7.89 -31.76 10.00
CA LEU A 673 -9.00 -31.04 10.63
C LEU A 673 -10.31 -31.28 9.86
N LYS A 674 -10.26 -31.31 8.53
CA LYS A 674 -11.41 -31.64 7.68
C LYS A 674 -11.91 -33.08 7.88
N ASN A 675 -11.02 -34.03 8.17
CA ASN A 675 -11.40 -35.40 8.48
C ASN A 675 -12.05 -35.52 9.87
N LEU A 676 -11.60 -34.72 10.83
CA LEU A 676 -12.16 -34.67 12.18
C LEU A 676 -13.56 -34.04 12.22
N TYR A 677 -13.84 -33.08 11.33
CA TYR A 677 -15.11 -32.36 11.25
C TYR A 677 -15.77 -32.54 9.87
N PRO A 678 -16.67 -33.55 9.70
CA PRO A 678 -17.32 -33.83 8.43
C PRO A 678 -18.09 -32.62 7.89
N GLY A 679 -17.88 -32.30 6.61
CA GLY A 679 -18.49 -31.14 5.95
C GLY A 679 -17.73 -29.81 6.13
N LEU A 680 -16.63 -29.80 6.90
CA LEU A 680 -15.80 -28.62 7.08
C LEU A 680 -15.18 -28.21 5.74
N ARG A 681 -15.30 -26.93 5.43
CA ARG A 681 -14.66 -26.29 4.28
C ARG A 681 -13.69 -25.24 4.82
N TYR A 682 -12.52 -25.17 4.21
CA TYR A 682 -11.51 -24.18 4.56
C TYR A 682 -10.96 -23.50 3.31
N SER A 683 -10.53 -22.26 3.44
CA SER A 683 -9.73 -21.56 2.45
C SER A 683 -8.65 -20.75 3.16
N THR A 684 -7.44 -20.77 2.60
CA THR A 684 -6.36 -19.88 3.05
C THR A 684 -6.47 -18.57 2.29
N GLU A 685 -6.60 -17.48 3.02
CA GLU A 685 -6.74 -16.13 2.48
C GLU A 685 -5.60 -15.26 3.04
N GLY A 686 -5.74 -13.94 2.95
CA GLY A 686 -4.73 -12.99 3.43
C GLY A 686 -3.42 -13.05 2.63
N ALA A 687 -2.30 -12.80 3.31
CA ALA A 687 -0.99 -12.62 2.66
C ALA A 687 -0.53 -13.87 1.88
N GLY A 688 -0.88 -15.07 2.34
CA GLY A 688 -0.47 -16.32 1.71
C GLY A 688 -1.07 -16.54 0.32
N LYS A 689 -2.33 -16.10 0.11
CA LYS A 689 -2.99 -16.19 -1.19
C LYS A 689 -2.40 -15.19 -2.18
N GLU A 690 -2.26 -13.93 -1.76
CA GLU A 690 -1.65 -12.88 -2.58
C GLU A 690 -0.20 -13.25 -2.96
N GLU A 691 0.55 -13.90 -2.08
CA GLU A 691 1.89 -14.44 -2.37
C GLU A 691 1.85 -15.50 -3.47
N HIS A 692 0.98 -16.50 -3.34
CA HIS A 692 0.87 -17.58 -4.32
C HIS A 692 0.41 -17.09 -5.70
N GLU A 693 -0.64 -16.26 -5.75
CA GLU A 693 -1.15 -15.66 -6.99
C GLU A 693 -0.07 -14.78 -7.66
N SER A 694 0.59 -13.91 -6.89
CA SER A 694 1.63 -13.01 -7.42
C SER A 694 2.87 -13.77 -7.92
N LEU A 695 3.32 -14.81 -7.20
CA LEU A 695 4.45 -15.64 -7.63
C LEU A 695 4.13 -16.39 -8.93
N SER A 696 2.94 -16.97 -9.01
CA SER A 696 2.46 -17.65 -10.22
C SER A 696 2.44 -16.70 -11.42
N ASP A 697 1.90 -15.49 -11.23
CA ASP A 697 1.84 -14.47 -12.28
C ASP A 697 3.23 -14.04 -12.77
N VAL A 698 4.20 -13.86 -11.85
CA VAL A 698 5.58 -13.50 -12.22
C VAL A 698 6.28 -14.65 -12.94
N ILE A 699 6.13 -15.90 -12.50
CA ILE A 699 6.74 -17.06 -13.15
C ILE A 699 6.15 -17.26 -14.55
N ASN A 700 4.83 -17.22 -14.69
CA ASN A 700 4.15 -17.32 -15.98
C ASN A 700 4.55 -16.16 -16.89
N GLY A 701 4.59 -14.93 -16.36
CA GLY A 701 5.05 -13.75 -17.08
C GLY A 701 6.50 -13.88 -17.55
N PHE A 702 7.39 -14.42 -16.71
CA PHE A 702 8.78 -14.66 -17.05
C PHE A 702 8.94 -15.69 -18.18
N LEU A 703 8.16 -16.78 -18.17
CA LEU A 703 8.16 -17.77 -19.25
C LEU A 703 7.68 -17.17 -20.58
N ILE A 704 6.60 -16.37 -20.54
CA ILE A 704 6.10 -15.65 -21.72
C ILE A 704 7.16 -14.66 -22.23
N ALA A 705 7.84 -13.92 -21.33
CA ALA A 705 8.92 -13.01 -21.68
C ALA A 705 10.07 -13.73 -22.38
N LEU A 706 10.53 -14.88 -21.85
CA LEU A 706 11.60 -15.67 -22.48
C LEU A 706 11.23 -16.13 -23.88
N LEU A 707 9.99 -16.57 -24.10
CA LEU A 707 9.50 -16.97 -25.41
C LEU A 707 9.42 -15.79 -26.38
N ALA A 708 8.93 -14.64 -25.92
CA ALA A 708 8.86 -13.42 -26.72
C ALA A 708 10.26 -12.89 -27.08
N ILE A 709 11.20 -12.89 -26.13
CA ILE A 709 12.60 -12.53 -26.35
C ILE A 709 13.23 -13.48 -27.37
N TYR A 710 13.04 -14.80 -27.24
CA TYR A 710 13.53 -15.78 -28.20
C TYR A 710 13.04 -15.48 -29.62
N ALA A 711 11.72 -15.25 -29.78
CA ALA A 711 11.12 -14.93 -31.07
C ALA A 711 11.67 -13.62 -31.67
N LEU A 712 11.83 -12.59 -30.84
CA LEU A 712 12.39 -11.30 -31.26
C LEU A 712 13.86 -11.41 -31.67
N LEU A 713 14.66 -12.24 -31.00
CA LEU A 713 16.08 -12.46 -31.33
C LEU A 713 16.27 -13.27 -32.61
N ALA A 714 15.36 -14.21 -32.91
CA ALA A 714 15.46 -15.06 -34.09
C ALA A 714 15.38 -14.26 -35.41
N ILE A 715 14.66 -13.14 -35.41
CA ILE A 715 14.41 -12.28 -36.59
C ILE A 715 15.69 -11.56 -37.07
N PRO A 716 16.37 -10.71 -36.27
CA PRO A 716 17.57 -10.00 -36.72
C PRO A 716 18.73 -10.95 -37.01
N LEU A 717 18.83 -12.07 -36.29
CA LEU A 717 19.91 -13.05 -36.45
C LEU A 717 19.66 -14.04 -37.60
N ARG A 718 18.44 -14.09 -38.13
CA ARG A 718 18.00 -15.05 -39.16
C ARG A 718 18.38 -16.49 -38.80
N SER A 719 18.22 -16.87 -37.54
CA SER A 719 18.72 -18.13 -36.97
C SER A 719 17.91 -18.56 -35.77
N PHE A 720 17.51 -19.84 -35.71
CA PHE A 720 16.83 -20.43 -34.54
C PHE A 720 17.80 -20.89 -33.45
N SER A 721 19.09 -21.06 -33.77
CA SER A 721 20.07 -21.61 -32.83
C SER A 721 20.86 -20.53 -32.08
N GLN A 722 21.12 -19.38 -32.73
CA GLN A 722 21.88 -18.28 -32.11
C GLN A 722 21.13 -17.60 -30.95
N PRO A 723 19.79 -17.43 -30.97
CA PRO A 723 19.04 -16.93 -29.83
C PRO A 723 19.29 -17.72 -28.54
N PHE A 724 19.42 -19.06 -28.60
CA PHE A 724 19.75 -19.86 -27.42
C PHE A 724 21.08 -19.48 -26.78
N VAL A 725 22.11 -19.21 -27.60
CA VAL A 725 23.42 -18.76 -27.10
C VAL A 725 23.29 -17.41 -26.40
N ILE A 726 22.55 -16.47 -26.98
CA ILE A 726 22.30 -15.17 -26.36
C ILE A 726 21.51 -15.30 -25.06
N MET A 727 20.49 -16.16 -25.05
CA MET A 727 19.67 -16.42 -23.85
C MET A 727 20.45 -17.07 -22.72
N LEU A 728 21.64 -17.65 -22.95
CA LEU A 728 22.53 -18.07 -21.86
C LEU A 728 22.90 -16.90 -20.93
N ALA A 729 22.89 -15.65 -21.42
CA ALA A 729 23.11 -14.48 -20.58
C ALA A 729 22.07 -14.34 -19.45
N VAL A 730 20.83 -14.77 -19.68
CA VAL A 730 19.73 -14.63 -18.71
C VAL A 730 19.99 -15.41 -17.41
N PRO A 731 20.15 -16.75 -17.41
CA PRO A 731 20.35 -17.48 -16.17
C PRO A 731 21.62 -17.05 -15.40
N PHE A 732 22.68 -16.62 -16.09
CA PHE A 732 23.85 -16.06 -15.42
C PHE A 732 23.62 -14.65 -14.87
N SER A 733 22.80 -13.82 -15.52
CA SER A 733 22.42 -12.53 -14.95
C SER A 733 21.64 -12.69 -13.65
N LEU A 734 20.81 -13.73 -13.52
CA LEU A 734 20.14 -14.09 -12.27
C LEU A 734 21.12 -14.44 -11.15
N VAL A 735 22.25 -15.08 -11.47
CA VAL A 735 23.35 -15.30 -10.50
C VAL A 735 23.87 -13.97 -9.96
N GLY A 736 24.09 -12.99 -10.84
CA GLY A 736 24.47 -11.63 -10.45
C GLY A 736 23.47 -10.97 -9.50
N ALA A 737 22.18 -11.14 -9.78
CA ALA A 737 21.10 -10.64 -8.91
C ALA A 737 21.14 -11.29 -7.52
N VAL A 738 21.33 -12.61 -7.43
CA VAL A 738 21.44 -13.35 -6.15
C VAL A 738 22.69 -12.93 -5.37
N VAL A 739 23.84 -12.81 -6.05
CA VAL A 739 25.09 -12.32 -5.42
C VAL A 739 24.93 -10.88 -4.94
N GLY A 740 24.25 -10.02 -5.69
CA GLY A 740 23.95 -8.65 -5.26
C GLY A 740 23.14 -8.60 -3.96
N HIS A 741 22.13 -9.46 -3.83
CA HIS A 741 21.34 -9.58 -2.61
C HIS A 741 22.21 -10.07 -1.44
N LEU A 742 23.10 -11.03 -1.66
CA LEU A 742 24.03 -11.51 -0.65
C LEU A 742 24.98 -10.40 -0.17
N VAL A 743 25.60 -9.66 -1.11
CA VAL A 743 26.53 -8.57 -0.81
C VAL A 743 25.84 -7.43 -0.05
N MET A 744 24.59 -7.14 -0.39
CA MET A 744 23.80 -6.09 0.25
C MET A 744 23.10 -6.56 1.55
N GLY A 745 23.18 -7.85 1.89
CA GLY A 745 22.50 -8.42 3.05
C GLY A 745 20.97 -8.37 2.95
N LEU A 746 20.42 -8.48 1.74
CA LEU A 746 18.99 -8.41 1.46
C LEU A 746 18.41 -9.79 1.13
N ASN A 747 17.19 -10.04 1.59
CA ASN A 747 16.40 -11.19 1.16
C ASN A 747 15.86 -11.00 -0.26
N LEU A 748 15.66 -12.10 -0.98
CA LEU A 748 14.91 -12.06 -2.23
C LEU A 748 13.47 -11.71 -1.94
N SER A 749 12.89 -10.84 -2.77
CA SER A 749 11.49 -10.47 -2.66
C SER A 749 10.76 -10.55 -3.98
N LEU A 750 9.44 -10.41 -3.95
CA LEU A 750 8.67 -10.28 -5.19
C LEU A 750 9.25 -9.17 -6.08
N LEU A 751 9.64 -8.04 -5.49
CA LEU A 751 10.27 -6.92 -6.18
C LEU A 751 11.62 -7.29 -6.78
N SER A 752 12.39 -8.15 -6.11
CA SER A 752 13.62 -8.73 -6.67
C SER A 752 13.33 -9.54 -7.93
N LEU A 753 12.23 -10.31 -7.96
CA LEU A 753 11.81 -11.08 -9.12
C LEU A 753 11.38 -10.18 -10.28
N PHE A 754 10.61 -9.11 -10.03
CA PHE A 754 10.30 -8.10 -11.06
C PHE A 754 11.58 -7.52 -11.67
N GLY A 755 12.60 -7.23 -10.84
CA GLY A 755 13.90 -6.79 -11.30
C GLY A 755 14.64 -7.83 -12.15
N MET A 756 14.56 -9.11 -11.77
CA MET A 756 15.11 -10.24 -12.52
C MET A 756 14.42 -10.46 -13.88
N VAL A 757 13.10 -10.29 -13.95
CA VAL A 757 12.37 -10.35 -15.22
C VAL A 757 12.86 -9.22 -16.15
N GLY A 758 12.93 -7.98 -15.65
CA GLY A 758 13.46 -6.85 -16.41
C GLY A 758 14.91 -7.04 -16.86
N LEU A 759 15.73 -7.60 -15.98
CA LEU A 759 17.13 -7.94 -16.25
C LEU A 759 17.28 -8.92 -17.42
N ALA A 760 16.35 -9.86 -17.62
CA ALA A 760 16.43 -10.79 -18.74
C ALA A 760 16.43 -10.09 -20.11
N GLY A 761 15.64 -9.02 -20.26
CA GLY A 761 15.66 -8.19 -21.47
C GLY A 761 16.95 -7.38 -21.61
N VAL A 762 17.37 -6.72 -20.54
CA VAL A 762 18.58 -5.86 -20.54
C VAL A 762 19.86 -6.68 -20.76
N ALA A 763 19.99 -7.85 -20.12
CA ALA A 763 21.16 -8.72 -20.25
C ALA A 763 21.34 -9.30 -21.67
N VAL A 764 20.23 -9.46 -22.39
CA VAL A 764 20.21 -9.97 -23.77
C VAL A 764 20.63 -8.90 -24.78
N ASN A 765 20.43 -7.61 -24.49
CA ASN A 765 20.77 -6.49 -25.36
C ASN A 765 22.23 -6.53 -25.83
N ASP A 766 23.17 -6.47 -24.88
CA ASP A 766 24.60 -6.42 -25.19
C ASP A 766 25.07 -7.68 -25.95
N SER A 767 24.48 -8.82 -25.63
CA SER A 767 24.73 -10.09 -26.28
C SER A 767 24.22 -10.12 -27.73
N LEU A 768 23.05 -9.55 -28.01
CA LEU A 768 22.51 -9.43 -29.37
C LEU A 768 23.44 -8.61 -30.26
N VAL A 769 23.88 -7.44 -29.79
CA VAL A 769 24.73 -6.58 -30.62
C VAL A 769 26.14 -7.16 -30.78
N LEU A 770 26.65 -7.91 -29.80
CA LEU A 770 27.90 -8.66 -29.94
C LEU A 770 27.80 -9.77 -31.00
N VAL A 771 26.75 -10.60 -30.94
CA VAL A 771 26.55 -11.69 -31.89
C VAL A 771 26.28 -11.18 -33.31
N ASP A 772 25.54 -10.08 -33.45
CA ASP A 772 25.35 -9.40 -34.73
C ASP A 772 26.68 -8.92 -35.32
N ALA A 773 27.56 -8.32 -34.50
CA ALA A 773 28.90 -7.92 -34.93
C ALA A 773 29.76 -9.11 -35.37
N ILE A 774 29.65 -10.26 -34.69
CA ILE A 774 30.32 -11.52 -35.10
C ILE A 774 29.80 -11.95 -36.47
N ASN A 775 28.48 -12.02 -36.65
CA ASN A 775 27.86 -12.43 -37.92
C ASN A 775 28.27 -11.51 -39.08
N ARG A 776 28.33 -10.20 -38.85
CA ARG A 776 28.78 -9.23 -39.85
C ARG A 776 30.23 -9.46 -40.26
N LEU A 777 31.15 -9.60 -39.31
CA LEU A 777 32.57 -9.88 -39.62
C LEU A 777 32.74 -11.22 -40.37
N ARG A 778 31.90 -12.21 -40.07
CA ARG A 778 31.86 -13.46 -40.85
C ARG A 778 31.36 -13.25 -42.28
N SER A 779 30.35 -12.41 -42.48
CA SER A 779 29.86 -12.07 -43.82
C SER A 779 30.88 -11.28 -44.65
N GLU A 780 31.80 -10.57 -43.98
CA GLU A 780 32.96 -9.89 -44.59
C GLU A 780 34.13 -10.85 -44.89
N GLY A 781 33.96 -12.16 -44.69
CA GLY A 781 34.95 -13.19 -45.03
C GLY A 781 35.99 -13.50 -43.95
N ARG A 782 35.86 -12.97 -42.73
CA ARG A 782 36.77 -13.32 -41.62
C ARG A 782 36.53 -14.76 -41.13
N SER A 783 37.60 -15.40 -40.66
CA SER A 783 37.48 -16.71 -40.02
C SER A 783 36.64 -16.61 -38.74
N LEU A 784 35.97 -17.70 -38.35
CA LEU A 784 35.09 -17.71 -37.18
C LEU A 784 35.82 -17.24 -35.91
N TRP A 785 37.05 -17.73 -35.71
CA TRP A 785 37.87 -17.37 -34.55
C TRP A 785 38.22 -15.88 -34.56
N GLU A 786 38.70 -15.36 -35.69
CA GLU A 786 39.04 -13.94 -35.83
C GLU A 786 37.82 -13.04 -35.66
N ALA A 787 36.67 -13.44 -36.21
CA ALA A 787 35.42 -12.70 -36.08
C ALA A 787 34.98 -12.59 -34.61
N VAL A 788 35.07 -13.68 -33.83
CA VAL A 788 34.70 -13.69 -32.41
C VAL A 788 35.64 -12.80 -31.59
N VAL A 789 36.95 -12.94 -31.77
CA VAL A 789 37.94 -12.14 -31.03
C VAL A 789 37.84 -10.65 -31.40
N MET A 790 37.71 -10.33 -32.69
CA MET A 790 37.62 -8.96 -33.17
C MET A 790 36.30 -8.29 -32.77
N ALA A 791 35.18 -9.00 -32.86
CA ALA A 791 33.88 -8.49 -32.38
C ALA A 791 33.92 -8.20 -30.88
N GLY A 792 34.47 -9.12 -30.08
CA GLY A 792 34.67 -8.93 -28.65
C GLY A 792 35.47 -7.67 -28.33
N SER A 793 36.62 -7.48 -29.00
CA SER A 793 37.45 -6.27 -28.81
C SER A 793 36.74 -4.98 -29.24
N LEU A 794 35.98 -5.00 -30.34
CA LEU A 794 35.24 -3.83 -30.82
C LEU A 794 34.06 -3.47 -29.91
N ARG A 795 33.45 -4.45 -29.25
CA ARG A 795 32.26 -4.28 -28.41
C ARG A 795 32.58 -4.16 -26.92
N PHE A 796 33.80 -4.48 -26.49
CA PHE A 796 34.22 -4.37 -25.08
C PHE A 796 33.92 -3.00 -24.48
N ARG A 797 34.36 -1.91 -25.14
CA ARG A 797 34.15 -0.54 -24.63
C ARG A 797 32.66 -0.20 -24.52
N PRO A 798 31.83 -0.35 -25.58
CA PRO A 798 30.39 -0.12 -25.47
C PRO A 798 29.72 -0.94 -24.36
N ILE A 799 29.99 -2.25 -24.28
CA ILE A 799 29.35 -3.17 -23.32
C ILE A 799 29.72 -2.83 -21.86
N VAL A 800 30.98 -2.49 -21.59
CA VAL A 800 31.39 -2.07 -20.24
C VAL A 800 30.76 -0.73 -19.88
N LEU A 801 30.68 0.20 -20.85
CA LEU A 801 30.12 1.53 -20.61
C LEU A 801 28.62 1.46 -20.31
N THR A 802 27.83 0.71 -21.08
CA THR A 802 26.39 0.51 -20.85
C THR A 802 26.16 -0.11 -19.47
N SER A 803 26.91 -1.17 -19.15
CA SER A 803 26.77 -1.87 -17.86
C SER A 803 27.11 -1.00 -16.65
N VAL A 804 28.23 -0.28 -16.69
CA VAL A 804 28.65 0.63 -15.59
C VAL A 804 27.73 1.83 -15.48
N THR A 805 27.25 2.37 -16.61
CA THR A 805 26.32 3.51 -16.63
C THR A 805 24.96 3.11 -16.08
N THR A 806 24.46 1.93 -16.46
CA THR A 806 23.22 1.36 -15.90
C THR A 806 23.34 1.15 -14.40
N PHE A 807 24.42 0.53 -13.92
CA PHE A 807 24.65 0.36 -12.49
C PHE A 807 24.75 1.70 -11.75
N ALA A 808 25.47 2.67 -12.31
CA ALA A 808 25.62 4.00 -11.72
C ALA A 808 24.31 4.80 -11.70
N GLY A 809 23.46 4.64 -12.72
CA GLY A 809 22.12 5.23 -12.77
C GLY A 809 21.19 4.67 -11.68
N LEU A 810 21.36 3.39 -11.33
CA LEU A 810 20.63 2.70 -10.26
C LEU A 810 21.24 2.90 -8.86
N MET A 811 22.52 3.27 -8.76
CA MET A 811 23.22 3.41 -7.49
C MET A 811 22.53 4.34 -6.48
N PRO A 812 21.97 5.51 -6.86
CA PRO A 812 21.22 6.35 -5.92
C PRO A 812 20.02 5.63 -5.29
N LEU A 813 19.37 4.73 -6.04
CA LEU A 813 18.26 3.93 -5.55
C LEU A 813 18.74 2.80 -4.64
N ILE A 814 19.83 2.12 -5.00
CA ILE A 814 20.42 1.06 -4.19
C ILE A 814 20.85 1.58 -2.80
N LEU A 815 21.31 2.84 -2.74
CA LEU A 815 21.76 3.50 -1.51
C LEU A 815 20.70 4.38 -0.84
N GLU A 816 19.45 4.33 -1.30
CA GLU A 816 18.36 5.14 -0.75
C GLU A 816 18.02 4.69 0.68
N LYS A 817 17.79 5.67 1.56
CA LYS A 817 17.50 5.44 2.98
C LYS A 817 16.06 5.79 3.36
N SER A 818 15.34 6.48 2.48
CA SER A 818 13.95 6.86 2.73
C SER A 818 13.07 5.64 2.98
N PHE A 819 12.33 5.69 4.09
CA PHE A 819 11.33 4.70 4.49
C PHE A 819 10.47 4.23 3.31
N GLN A 820 9.96 5.17 2.51
CA GLN A 820 8.99 4.88 1.46
C GLN A 820 9.62 4.29 0.19
N ALA A 821 10.96 4.24 0.10
CA ALA A 821 11.72 3.73 -1.03
C ALA A 821 12.29 2.33 -0.78
N LYS A 822 12.44 1.93 0.50
CA LYS A 822 13.16 0.72 0.90
C LYS A 822 12.63 -0.55 0.27
N PHE A 823 11.31 -0.65 0.09
CA PHE A 823 10.72 -1.86 -0.50
C PHE A 823 11.07 -2.09 -1.98
N LEU A 824 11.64 -1.08 -2.66
CA LEU A 824 12.03 -1.16 -4.07
C LEU A 824 13.55 -1.32 -4.27
N ILE A 825 14.34 -1.19 -3.20
CA ILE A 825 15.78 -1.45 -3.22
C ILE A 825 16.10 -2.87 -3.74
N PRO A 826 15.40 -3.94 -3.32
CA PRO A 826 15.69 -5.29 -3.81
C PRO A 826 15.53 -5.42 -5.35
N MET A 827 14.59 -4.68 -5.94
CA MET A 827 14.44 -4.64 -7.40
C MET A 827 15.66 -4.01 -8.09
N ALA A 828 16.12 -2.88 -7.56
CA ALA A 828 17.29 -2.17 -8.10
C ALA A 828 18.58 -2.97 -7.93
N VAL A 829 18.71 -3.70 -6.82
CA VAL A 829 19.84 -4.61 -6.56
C VAL A 829 19.85 -5.77 -7.56
N SER A 830 18.70 -6.41 -7.80
CA SER A 830 18.57 -7.46 -8.82
C SER A 830 19.04 -6.96 -10.19
N LEU A 831 18.53 -5.82 -10.63
CA LEU A 831 18.82 -5.27 -11.95
C LEU A 831 20.28 -4.78 -12.04
N GLY A 832 20.75 -4.00 -11.08
CA GLY A 832 22.08 -3.39 -11.10
C GLY A 832 23.22 -4.41 -11.04
N PHE A 833 23.23 -5.28 -10.03
CA PHE A 833 24.26 -6.32 -9.91
C PHE A 833 24.11 -7.39 -11.00
N GLY A 834 22.87 -7.65 -11.43
CA GLY A 834 22.59 -8.52 -12.56
C GLY A 834 23.25 -8.05 -13.85
N VAL A 835 23.13 -6.76 -14.19
CA VAL A 835 23.76 -6.17 -15.38
C VAL A 835 25.29 -6.21 -15.28
N LEU A 836 25.88 -5.83 -14.14
CA LEU A 836 27.34 -5.90 -13.95
C LEU A 836 27.89 -7.31 -14.14
N PHE A 837 27.17 -8.33 -13.64
CA PHE A 837 27.57 -9.71 -13.81
C PHE A 837 27.36 -10.19 -15.26
N ALA A 838 26.26 -9.77 -15.89
CA ALA A 838 25.96 -10.05 -17.29
C ALA A 838 27.03 -9.51 -18.24
N THR A 839 27.74 -8.43 -17.90
CA THR A 839 28.88 -7.91 -18.66
C THR A 839 29.98 -8.96 -18.84
N GLY A 840 30.39 -9.62 -17.75
CA GLY A 840 31.43 -10.65 -17.78
C GLY A 840 31.00 -11.88 -18.58
N VAL A 841 29.73 -12.27 -18.43
CA VAL A 841 29.11 -13.37 -19.18
C VAL A 841 29.07 -13.05 -20.68
N THR A 842 28.65 -11.84 -21.04
CA THR A 842 28.56 -11.39 -22.44
C THR A 842 29.93 -11.36 -23.10
N LEU A 843 30.96 -10.88 -22.40
CA LEU A 843 32.30 -10.73 -22.98
C LEU A 843 33.12 -12.03 -23.04
N ILE A 844 32.74 -13.07 -22.30
CA ILE A 844 33.49 -14.34 -22.20
C ILE A 844 32.63 -15.55 -22.59
N VAL A 845 31.53 -15.78 -21.88
CA VAL A 845 30.71 -16.99 -22.01
C VAL A 845 29.98 -17.02 -23.35
N ILE A 846 29.44 -15.89 -23.82
CA ILE A 846 28.74 -15.81 -25.12
C ILE A 846 29.68 -16.11 -26.30
N PRO A 847 30.89 -15.53 -26.42
CA PRO A 847 31.91 -15.94 -27.38
C PRO A 847 32.21 -17.45 -27.37
N CYS A 848 32.42 -18.03 -26.17
CA CYS A 848 32.64 -19.47 -26.02
C CYS A 848 31.43 -20.29 -26.50
N GLY A 849 30.22 -19.89 -26.10
CA GLY A 849 28.96 -20.52 -26.50
C GLY A 849 28.72 -20.47 -28.01
N TYR A 850 29.09 -19.37 -28.67
CA TYR A 850 28.99 -19.24 -30.13
C TYR A 850 29.93 -20.21 -30.86
N LEU A 851 31.16 -20.39 -30.36
CA LEU A 851 32.08 -21.40 -30.90
C LEU A 851 31.60 -22.83 -30.65
N ILE A 852 31.14 -23.15 -29.43
CA ILE A 852 30.57 -24.46 -29.09
C ILE A 852 29.37 -24.79 -29.98
N LEU A 853 28.49 -23.81 -30.23
CA LEU A 853 27.38 -23.98 -31.15
C LEU A 853 27.85 -24.34 -32.56
N ASN A 854 28.94 -23.74 -33.04
CA ASN A 854 29.51 -24.07 -34.34
C ASN A 854 30.13 -25.48 -34.37
N ASP A 855 30.78 -25.91 -33.29
CA ASP A 855 31.31 -27.28 -33.17
C ASP A 855 30.18 -28.31 -33.23
N ILE A 856 29.07 -28.06 -32.51
CA ILE A 856 27.86 -28.91 -32.54
C ILE A 856 27.26 -28.97 -33.94
N LYS A 857 27.12 -27.82 -34.62
CA LYS A 857 26.64 -27.79 -36.02
C LYS A 857 27.56 -28.55 -36.97
N GLY A 858 28.87 -28.47 -36.76
CA GLY A 858 29.86 -29.22 -37.53
C GLY A 858 29.66 -30.73 -37.41
N LEU A 859 29.43 -31.22 -36.19
CA LEU A 859 29.17 -32.64 -35.91
C LEU A 859 27.87 -33.14 -36.56
N VAL A 860 26.80 -32.34 -36.54
CA VAL A 860 25.52 -32.69 -37.18
C VAL A 860 25.65 -32.74 -38.71
N ARG A 861 26.37 -31.79 -39.33
CA ARG A 861 26.58 -31.71 -40.79
C ARG A 861 27.47 -32.81 -41.35
N VAL A 862 28.42 -33.33 -40.56
CA VAL A 862 29.26 -34.48 -40.92
C VAL A 862 28.45 -35.77 -40.92
N LYS A 863 27.41 -35.86 -40.07
CA LYS A 863 26.51 -37.02 -40.00
C LYS A 863 25.52 -37.10 -41.16
N GLU A 864 25.05 -35.97 -41.70
CA GLU A 864 24.19 -35.92 -42.89
C GLU A 864 24.90 -36.22 -44.21
N LYS A 865 26.24 -36.08 -44.28
CA LYS A 865 27.04 -36.44 -45.47
C LYS A 865 27.57 -37.88 -45.45
N GLY A 866 27.30 -38.62 -44.38
CA GLY A 866 27.76 -39.99 -44.16
C GLY A 866 26.65 -41.05 -44.21
N ILE A 867 25.52 -40.74 -44.86
CA ILE A 867 24.43 -41.68 -45.19
C ILE A 867 24.29 -41.72 -46.71
#